data_AF-A0A5D0PK63-F1
#
_entry.id   AF-A0A5D0PK63-F1
#
_cell.length_a   1.000
_cell.length_b   1.000
_cell.length_c   1.000
_cell.angle_alpha   90.00
_cell.angle_beta   90.00
_cell.angle_gamma   90.00
#
_symmetry.space_group_name_H-M   'P 1'
#
loop_
_entity.id
_entity.type
_entity.pdbx_description
1 polymer ?
#
loop_
_entity_poly.entity_id
_entity_poly.type
_entity_poly.pdbx_seq_one_letter_code
_entity_poly.pdbx_strand_id
1 'polypeptide(L)'
;MEAPRDLPSHLFTAFQVVGLPWPDVRISHFDGVLAELGEHPEAQRLREHAGKLRRIQDTFFEHLSELADDHDGDRMLLARHKDEPCVTGIREGWAETAAAMPEFHAAIATFARGLLGGRPAVPDYLAAVPAWVEKRPGRGIRDEPTAGRGPAADALLRWREDPYGPRICVVTGSPAAGKTRLLSWFSYSGVWDWSGYPGPAEAAICLRGMDVDDAVGELAGQFKLGDAGLAALDRPVLVTVADAHRSNDPERAFAELVLPLAVNPHVRLLVELSHPDAAEGLGPPAFVLDLDDPRATDRAAFTAWYDAERVARSPFTAGQVYPSPGLAALAARAEGADPGPDLPMDVRVARAWLDALSPDARAAAGTLALAFGPIGLYTWRLLHCGRHRDDPEAAARGVAEAAARLPLAEPRLPAYAIGLPFLAEAVVPPAAAHGELAAVMRGWPVSAELSPPVYVSNHLAHHERLAGGPGAVTPLPLRRPPAGVTRELLEDLYGPEGVDRPRDDEIHPAIAHAPTRRFLTEVGLSVDGLNQPGWTGEHRRFVEPLTEFWSGTVDDLRACAGLPDDLGALFMLDGLDSWYLFLDGRTGVVYEVHEALETARVAHRDVESYAYFVYVIHRERRLWCEGRDAHREAAYWCADDLTLELHTYEPEAMAGDDALWPPTLEDYTLLT
;
A
#
# COMPACT_ATOMS: atom_id res chain seq x y z
N MET A 1 -29.30 -2.94 -8.70
CA MET A 1 -28.73 -3.62 -9.89
C MET A 1 -27.76 -2.68 -10.53
N GLU A 2 -26.54 -3.14 -10.80
CA GLU A 2 -25.54 -2.34 -11.51
C GLU A 2 -25.98 -2.17 -12.96
N ALA A 3 -25.78 -0.97 -13.52
CA ALA A 3 -26.08 -0.73 -14.93
C ALA A 3 -25.00 -1.34 -15.82
N PRO A 4 -25.36 -1.87 -17.01
CA PRO A 4 -24.38 -2.30 -18.00
C PRO A 4 -23.36 -1.21 -18.29
N ARG A 5 -22.06 -1.53 -18.30
CA ARG A 5 -21.01 -0.50 -18.41
C ARG A 5 -20.73 -0.05 -19.85
N ASP A 6 -21.33 -0.71 -20.83
CA ASP A 6 -21.49 -0.28 -22.23
C ASP A 6 -22.77 0.56 -22.46
N LEU A 7 -23.58 0.76 -21.42
CA LEU A 7 -24.70 1.69 -21.46
C LEU A 7 -24.16 3.12 -21.62
N PRO A 8 -24.53 3.84 -22.70
CA PRO A 8 -24.26 5.26 -22.82
C PRO A 8 -24.70 6.01 -21.56
N SER A 9 -23.90 6.94 -21.07
CA SER A 9 -24.15 7.63 -19.78
C SER A 9 -25.52 8.32 -19.73
N HIS A 10 -26.06 8.75 -20.86
CA HIS A 10 -27.38 9.36 -20.97
C HIS A 10 -28.53 8.35 -20.77
N LEU A 11 -28.29 7.05 -20.95
CA LEU A 11 -29.29 5.98 -20.77
C LEU A 11 -29.29 5.37 -19.36
N PHE A 12 -28.31 5.73 -18.52
CA PHE A 12 -28.15 5.19 -17.16
C PHE A 12 -29.41 5.32 -16.30
N THR A 13 -30.05 6.49 -16.38
CA THR A 13 -31.27 6.79 -15.63
C THR A 13 -32.45 5.93 -16.08
N ALA A 14 -32.65 5.79 -17.39
CA ALA A 14 -33.73 4.98 -17.96
C ALA A 14 -33.56 3.49 -17.58
N PHE A 15 -32.33 2.99 -17.64
CA PHE A 15 -32.01 1.62 -17.21
C PHE A 15 -32.32 1.38 -15.72
N GLN A 16 -31.94 2.30 -14.82
CA GLN A 16 -32.23 2.17 -13.38
C GLN A 16 -33.74 2.08 -13.10
N VAL A 17 -34.55 2.85 -13.84
CA VAL A 17 -36.00 2.88 -13.69
C VAL A 17 -36.64 1.62 -14.26
N VAL A 18 -36.17 1.14 -15.42
CA VAL A 18 -36.59 -0.13 -16.01
C VAL A 18 -36.21 -1.30 -15.12
N GLY A 19 -35.10 -1.24 -14.37
CA GLY A 19 -34.86 -2.16 -13.25
C GLY A 19 -34.91 -3.63 -13.64
N LEU A 20 -34.23 -4.00 -14.73
CA LEU A 20 -34.11 -5.38 -15.22
C LEU A 20 -32.70 -5.95 -14.97
N PRO A 21 -32.58 -7.27 -14.78
CA PRO A 21 -31.28 -7.93 -14.81
C PRO A 21 -30.69 -7.79 -16.22
N TRP A 22 -29.49 -7.20 -16.29
CA TRP A 22 -28.70 -7.24 -17.52
C TRP A 22 -28.02 -8.61 -17.60
N PRO A 23 -28.28 -9.42 -18.64
CA PRO A 23 -27.60 -10.68 -18.83
C PRO A 23 -26.12 -10.39 -19.14
N ASP A 24 -25.22 -11.10 -18.46
CA ASP A 24 -23.77 -10.95 -18.61
C ASP A 24 -23.27 -11.53 -19.95
N VAL A 25 -23.63 -10.86 -21.05
CA VAL A 25 -23.34 -11.30 -22.42
C VAL A 25 -22.44 -10.27 -23.09
N ARG A 26 -21.15 -10.60 -23.16
CA ARG A 26 -20.13 -9.74 -23.78
C ARG A 26 -20.04 -10.03 -25.28
N ILE A 27 -20.87 -9.37 -26.09
CA ILE A 27 -20.87 -9.61 -27.55
C ILE A 27 -19.50 -9.31 -28.18
N SER A 28 -18.78 -8.32 -27.65
CA SER A 28 -17.42 -7.98 -28.05
C SER A 28 -16.39 -9.09 -27.81
N HIS A 29 -16.63 -10.03 -26.88
CA HIS A 29 -15.78 -11.21 -26.72
C HIS A 29 -15.77 -12.09 -27.98
N PHE A 30 -16.85 -12.08 -28.76
CA PHE A 30 -16.92 -12.88 -29.99
C PHE A 30 -16.24 -12.20 -31.16
N ASP A 31 -16.04 -10.88 -31.16
CA ASP A 31 -15.37 -10.18 -32.25
C ASP A 31 -13.91 -10.62 -32.40
N GLY A 32 -13.22 -10.89 -31.27
CA GLY A 32 -11.87 -11.44 -31.26
C GLY A 32 -11.80 -12.86 -31.82
N VAL A 33 -12.71 -13.74 -31.35
CA VAL A 33 -12.82 -15.12 -31.86
C VAL A 33 -13.13 -15.11 -33.36
N LEU A 34 -13.99 -14.20 -33.80
CA LEU A 34 -14.37 -14.02 -35.21
C LEU A 34 -13.25 -13.46 -36.09
N ALA A 35 -12.36 -12.66 -35.52
CA ALA A 35 -11.15 -12.17 -36.17
C ALA A 35 -10.12 -13.28 -36.34
N GLU A 36 -9.88 -14.09 -35.29
CA GLU A 36 -8.95 -15.23 -35.34
C GLU A 36 -9.41 -16.32 -36.30
N LEU A 37 -10.70 -16.62 -36.32
CA LEU A 37 -11.25 -17.63 -37.22
C LEU A 37 -11.26 -17.20 -38.69
N GLY A 38 -11.07 -15.90 -39.01
CA GLY A 38 -11.06 -15.40 -40.38
C GLY A 38 -12.25 -15.90 -41.21
N GLU A 39 -12.02 -16.32 -42.46
CA GLU A 39 -13.10 -16.83 -43.35
C GLU A 39 -13.50 -18.29 -43.08
N HIS A 40 -13.23 -18.84 -41.89
CA HIS A 40 -13.59 -20.23 -41.59
C HIS A 40 -15.12 -20.44 -41.69
N PRO A 41 -15.61 -21.53 -42.32
CA PRO A 41 -17.05 -21.75 -42.52
C PRO A 41 -17.86 -21.78 -41.21
N GLU A 42 -17.23 -22.20 -40.11
CA GLU A 42 -17.85 -22.21 -38.79
C GLU A 42 -17.83 -20.82 -38.13
N ALA A 43 -16.89 -19.94 -38.49
CA ALA A 43 -16.91 -18.53 -38.08
C ALA A 43 -18.19 -17.83 -38.56
N GLN A 44 -18.70 -18.20 -39.74
CA GLN A 44 -19.95 -17.64 -40.26
C GLN A 44 -21.15 -17.91 -39.33
N ARG A 45 -21.24 -19.12 -38.77
CA ARG A 45 -22.27 -19.45 -37.77
C ARG A 45 -22.08 -18.64 -36.49
N LEU A 46 -20.84 -18.44 -36.06
CA LEU A 46 -20.53 -17.58 -34.91
C LEU A 46 -20.92 -16.12 -35.17
N ARG A 47 -20.65 -15.58 -36.38
CA ARG A 47 -21.06 -14.22 -36.81
C ARG A 47 -22.56 -14.07 -36.80
N GLU A 48 -23.28 -15.08 -37.29
CA GLU A 48 -24.74 -15.09 -37.29
C GLU A 48 -25.31 -15.04 -35.87
N HIS A 49 -24.73 -15.80 -34.93
CA HIS A 49 -25.19 -15.81 -33.53
C HIS A 49 -24.81 -14.52 -32.79
N ALA A 50 -23.56 -14.06 -32.91
CA ALA A 50 -23.12 -12.79 -32.35
C ALA A 50 -23.92 -11.61 -32.92
N GLY A 51 -24.21 -11.62 -34.22
CA GLY A 51 -25.06 -10.61 -34.87
C GLY A 51 -26.53 -10.66 -34.42
N LYS A 52 -27.06 -11.83 -34.06
CA LYS A 52 -28.40 -11.93 -33.44
C LYS A 52 -28.40 -11.30 -32.06
N LEU A 53 -27.40 -11.61 -31.23
CA LEU A 53 -27.26 -10.99 -29.91
C LEU A 53 -27.09 -9.47 -30.04
N ARG A 54 -26.33 -9.00 -31.04
CA ARG A 54 -26.08 -7.56 -31.23
C ARG A 54 -27.37 -6.83 -31.59
N ARG A 55 -28.15 -7.37 -32.52
CA ARG A 55 -29.47 -6.82 -32.86
C ARG A 55 -30.42 -6.78 -31.65
N ILE A 56 -30.41 -7.82 -30.83
CA ILE A 56 -31.19 -7.85 -29.58
C ILE A 56 -30.78 -6.70 -28.65
N GLN A 57 -29.48 -6.51 -28.47
CA GLN A 57 -28.93 -5.45 -27.61
C GLN A 57 -29.21 -4.05 -28.18
N ASP A 58 -29.00 -3.85 -29.48
CA ASP A 58 -29.26 -2.60 -30.18
C ASP A 58 -30.75 -2.21 -30.07
N THR A 59 -31.66 -3.16 -30.29
CA THR A 59 -33.12 -2.94 -30.15
C THR A 59 -33.48 -2.49 -28.73
N PHE A 60 -32.83 -3.05 -27.72
CA PHE A 60 -33.06 -2.62 -26.34
C PHE A 60 -32.52 -1.22 -26.06
N PHE A 61 -31.34 -0.87 -26.56
CA PHE A 61 -30.79 0.48 -26.41
C PHE A 61 -31.60 1.52 -27.18
N GLU A 62 -32.15 1.16 -28.34
CA GLU A 62 -33.12 1.98 -29.07
C GLU A 62 -34.36 2.26 -28.20
N HIS A 63 -34.99 1.22 -27.63
CA HIS A 63 -36.13 1.41 -26.73
C HIS A 63 -35.81 2.22 -25.46
N LEU A 64 -34.62 2.05 -24.88
CA LEU A 64 -34.18 2.88 -23.75
C LEU A 64 -33.94 4.33 -24.15
N SER A 65 -33.43 4.57 -25.37
CA SER A 65 -33.21 5.92 -25.90
C SER A 65 -34.54 6.61 -26.18
N GLU A 66 -35.48 5.93 -26.84
CA GLU A 66 -36.84 6.43 -27.05
C GLU A 66 -37.52 6.76 -25.71
N LEU A 67 -37.38 5.89 -24.70
CA LEU A 67 -37.89 6.16 -23.36
C LEU A 67 -37.21 7.37 -22.71
N ALA A 68 -35.89 7.54 -22.86
CA ALA A 68 -35.17 8.68 -22.33
C ALA A 68 -35.59 9.99 -23.02
N ASP A 69 -35.73 9.98 -24.34
CA ASP A 69 -36.10 11.12 -25.17
C ASP A 69 -37.56 11.56 -24.92
N ASP A 70 -38.49 10.61 -24.80
CA ASP A 70 -39.90 10.86 -24.46
C ASP A 70 -40.07 11.57 -23.10
N HIS A 71 -39.05 11.49 -22.25
CA HIS A 71 -39.02 12.09 -20.91
C HIS A 71 -37.97 13.20 -20.78
N ASP A 72 -37.38 13.68 -21.89
CA ASP A 72 -36.35 14.73 -21.93
C ASP A 72 -35.16 14.46 -20.97
N GLY A 73 -34.85 13.18 -20.73
CA GLY A 73 -33.83 12.73 -19.77
C GLY A 73 -34.16 13.00 -18.30
N ASP A 74 -35.37 13.46 -17.96
CA ASP A 74 -35.76 13.80 -16.59
C ASP A 74 -35.99 12.53 -15.73
N ARG A 75 -35.06 12.33 -14.80
CA ARG A 75 -35.04 11.22 -13.83
C ARG A 75 -36.30 11.13 -12.97
N MET A 76 -36.89 12.26 -12.61
CA MET A 76 -38.08 12.32 -11.76
C MET A 76 -39.34 11.91 -12.53
N LEU A 77 -39.44 12.28 -13.81
CA LEU A 77 -40.56 11.91 -14.68
C LEU A 77 -40.52 10.41 -15.01
N LEU A 78 -39.35 9.90 -15.41
CA LEU A 78 -39.12 8.48 -15.64
C LEU A 78 -39.48 7.63 -14.40
N ALA A 79 -39.03 8.03 -13.20
CA ALA A 79 -39.33 7.29 -11.97
C ALA A 79 -40.83 7.26 -11.62
N ARG A 80 -41.60 8.28 -12.01
CA ARG A 80 -43.06 8.33 -11.81
C ARG A 80 -43.81 7.41 -12.77
N HIS A 81 -43.27 7.15 -13.95
CA HIS A 81 -43.86 6.29 -14.97
C HIS A 81 -43.39 4.83 -14.90
N LYS A 82 -42.72 4.42 -13.82
CA LYS A 82 -42.16 3.07 -13.65
C LYS A 82 -43.17 1.92 -13.79
N ASP A 83 -44.46 2.21 -13.60
CA ASP A 83 -45.58 1.26 -13.65
C ASP A 83 -46.50 1.52 -14.87
N GLU A 84 -46.14 2.47 -15.74
CA GLU A 84 -46.89 2.77 -16.96
C GLU A 84 -46.64 1.70 -18.05
N PRO A 85 -47.56 1.54 -19.02
CA PRO A 85 -47.44 0.54 -20.08
C PRO A 85 -46.17 0.68 -20.92
N CYS A 86 -45.62 1.88 -21.09
CA CYS A 86 -44.39 2.12 -21.85
C CYS A 86 -43.16 1.49 -21.17
N VAL A 87 -43.00 1.65 -19.85
CA VAL A 87 -41.91 1.05 -19.08
C VAL A 87 -42.13 -0.46 -18.91
N THR A 88 -43.38 -0.88 -18.73
CA THR A 88 -43.75 -2.30 -18.57
C THR A 88 -43.53 -3.09 -19.86
N GLY A 89 -43.86 -2.52 -21.02
CA GLY A 89 -43.62 -3.16 -22.32
C GLY A 89 -42.13 -3.36 -22.62
N ILE A 90 -41.28 -2.38 -22.27
CA ILE A 90 -39.82 -2.52 -22.36
C ILE A 90 -39.32 -3.60 -21.40
N ARG A 91 -39.87 -3.67 -20.17
CA ARG A 91 -39.56 -4.72 -19.19
C ARG A 91 -39.88 -6.11 -19.70
N GLU A 92 -41.10 -6.33 -20.18
CA GLU A 92 -41.57 -7.64 -20.62
C GLU A 92 -40.82 -8.10 -21.88
N GLY A 93 -40.68 -7.22 -22.87
CA GLY A 93 -39.94 -7.52 -24.10
C GLY A 93 -38.45 -7.84 -23.85
N TRP A 94 -37.82 -7.15 -22.90
CA TRP A 94 -36.45 -7.45 -22.51
C TRP A 94 -36.34 -8.69 -21.62
N ALA A 95 -37.28 -8.93 -20.70
CA ALA A 95 -37.25 -10.11 -19.82
C ALA A 95 -37.29 -11.43 -20.61
N GLU A 96 -38.14 -11.52 -21.63
CA GLU A 96 -38.19 -12.68 -22.54
C GLU A 96 -36.85 -12.89 -23.27
N THR A 97 -36.24 -11.79 -23.70
CA THR A 97 -35.00 -11.82 -24.48
C THR A 97 -33.76 -12.10 -23.61
N ALA A 98 -33.73 -11.51 -22.41
CA ALA A 98 -32.69 -11.70 -21.41
C ALA A 98 -32.70 -13.13 -20.84
N ALA A 99 -33.86 -13.79 -20.78
CA ALA A 99 -33.95 -15.19 -20.38
C ALA A 99 -33.31 -16.14 -21.40
N ALA A 100 -33.35 -15.81 -22.70
CA ALA A 100 -32.75 -16.62 -23.76
C ALA A 100 -31.23 -16.36 -23.96
N MET A 101 -30.75 -15.19 -23.53
CA MET A 101 -29.37 -14.74 -23.72
C MET A 101 -28.29 -15.64 -23.10
N PRO A 102 -28.45 -16.16 -21.86
CA PRO A 102 -27.51 -17.11 -21.26
C PRO A 102 -27.39 -18.41 -22.07
N GLU A 103 -28.50 -18.94 -22.60
CA GLU A 103 -28.49 -20.15 -23.43
C GLU A 103 -27.75 -19.89 -24.76
N PHE A 104 -28.00 -18.74 -25.40
CA PHE A 104 -27.27 -18.33 -26.60
C PHE A 104 -25.78 -18.14 -26.32
N HIS A 105 -25.42 -17.45 -25.24
CA HIS A 105 -24.03 -17.25 -24.85
C HIS A 105 -23.34 -18.59 -24.56
N ALA A 106 -23.98 -19.50 -23.82
CA ALA A 106 -23.45 -20.83 -23.53
C ALA A 106 -23.30 -21.69 -24.80
N ALA A 107 -24.25 -21.61 -25.72
CA ALA A 107 -24.18 -22.29 -27.02
C ALA A 107 -23.02 -21.76 -27.87
N ILE A 108 -22.85 -20.44 -27.91
CA ILE A 108 -21.74 -19.80 -28.62
C ILE A 108 -20.38 -20.16 -27.99
N ALA A 109 -20.28 -20.11 -26.65
CA ALA A 109 -19.08 -20.49 -25.91
C ALA A 109 -18.73 -21.98 -26.13
N THR A 110 -19.73 -22.85 -26.19
CA THR A 110 -19.53 -24.29 -26.49
C THR A 110 -19.07 -24.50 -27.93
N PHE A 111 -19.64 -23.74 -28.86
CA PHE A 111 -19.27 -23.77 -30.27
C PHE A 111 -17.85 -23.26 -30.51
N ALA A 112 -17.48 -22.11 -29.93
CA ALA A 112 -16.12 -21.56 -29.98
C ALA A 112 -15.07 -22.55 -29.42
N ARG A 113 -15.39 -23.23 -28.30
CA ARG A 113 -14.54 -24.28 -27.73
C ARG A 113 -14.37 -25.50 -28.65
N GLY A 114 -15.41 -25.90 -29.37
CA GLY A 114 -15.33 -26.99 -30.36
C GLY A 114 -14.48 -26.62 -31.57
N LEU A 115 -14.60 -25.37 -32.03
CA LEU A 115 -13.89 -24.78 -33.16
C LEU A 115 -12.37 -24.68 -32.96
N LEU A 116 -11.94 -24.36 -31.74
CA LEU A 116 -10.53 -24.31 -31.36
C LEU A 116 -9.91 -25.72 -31.17
N GLY A 117 -10.66 -26.78 -31.52
CA GLY A 117 -10.12 -28.11 -31.75
C GLY A 117 -9.59 -28.83 -30.51
N GLY A 118 -10.15 -28.57 -29.33
CA GLY A 118 -9.75 -29.25 -28.09
C GLY A 118 -8.26 -29.10 -27.73
N ARG A 119 -7.57 -28.10 -28.31
CA ARG A 119 -6.19 -27.79 -27.95
C ARG A 119 -6.19 -26.93 -26.69
N PRO A 120 -5.51 -27.33 -25.61
CA PRO A 120 -5.16 -26.43 -24.53
C PRO A 120 -3.95 -25.61 -24.98
N ALA A 121 -4.08 -24.85 -26.08
CA ALA A 121 -3.09 -23.84 -26.39
C ALA A 121 -3.40 -22.68 -25.44
N VAL A 122 -2.74 -22.69 -24.28
CA VAL A 122 -2.74 -21.55 -23.38
C VAL A 122 -2.38 -20.31 -24.21
N PRO A 123 -3.24 -19.28 -24.28
CA PRO A 123 -2.95 -18.11 -25.09
C PRO A 123 -1.63 -17.47 -24.66
N ASP A 124 -0.80 -17.09 -25.63
CA ASP A 124 0.37 -16.26 -25.33
C ASP A 124 -0.12 -14.82 -25.07
N TYR A 125 -0.50 -14.53 -23.83
CA TYR A 125 -1.00 -13.20 -23.47
C TYR A 125 0.06 -12.09 -23.59
N LEU A 126 1.35 -12.43 -23.74
CA LEU A 126 2.45 -11.50 -24.04
C LEU A 126 2.57 -11.21 -25.54
N ALA A 127 1.95 -11.99 -26.42
CA ALA A 127 1.95 -11.74 -27.86
C ALA A 127 1.11 -10.50 -28.24
N ALA A 128 1.22 -10.10 -29.52
CA ALA A 128 0.52 -8.95 -30.07
C ALA A 128 -0.99 -9.02 -29.79
N VAL A 129 -1.56 -7.84 -29.50
CA VAL A 129 -2.94 -7.62 -29.04
C VAL A 129 -3.97 -8.44 -29.83
N PRO A 130 -4.70 -9.36 -29.20
CA PRO A 130 -5.97 -9.81 -29.75
C PRO A 130 -6.96 -8.65 -29.77
N ALA A 131 -7.65 -8.42 -30.88
CA ALA A 131 -8.53 -7.27 -31.10
C ALA A 131 -9.69 -7.10 -30.07
N TRP A 132 -9.93 -8.10 -29.20
CA TRP A 132 -10.97 -8.05 -28.16
C TRP A 132 -10.56 -7.29 -26.89
N VAL A 133 -9.28 -6.95 -26.73
CA VAL A 133 -8.75 -6.18 -25.59
C VAL A 133 -8.53 -4.73 -26.04
N GLU A 134 -9.61 -3.95 -26.17
CA GLU A 134 -9.44 -2.50 -26.29
C GLU A 134 -8.87 -1.96 -24.97
N LYS A 135 -7.68 -1.34 -25.02
CA LYS A 135 -7.25 -0.44 -23.95
C LYS A 135 -8.36 0.61 -23.82
N ARG A 136 -9.01 0.68 -22.64
CA ARG A 136 -9.96 1.74 -22.31
C ARG A 136 -9.20 2.83 -21.55
N PRO A 137 -8.57 3.80 -22.24
CA PRO A 137 -7.88 4.89 -21.56
C PRO A 137 -8.86 5.66 -20.66
N GLY A 138 -8.46 5.90 -19.42
CA GLY A 138 -9.17 6.79 -18.49
C GLY A 138 -10.26 6.16 -17.61
N ARG A 139 -10.36 4.82 -17.49
CA ARG A 139 -11.25 4.18 -16.50
C ARG A 139 -10.55 3.05 -15.74
N GLY A 140 -10.43 3.22 -14.42
CA GLY A 140 -10.32 2.12 -13.45
C GLY A 140 -8.96 1.47 -13.23
N ILE A 141 -7.90 2.00 -13.82
CA ILE A 141 -6.55 1.47 -13.69
C ILE A 141 -5.74 2.59 -13.06
N ARG A 142 -5.43 2.44 -11.77
CA ARG A 142 -4.38 3.29 -11.17
C ARG A 142 -3.06 2.94 -11.85
N ASP A 143 -2.28 3.98 -12.15
CA ASP A 143 -1.01 4.06 -12.90
C ASP A 143 -0.37 2.74 -13.36
N GLU A 144 0.10 2.70 -14.62
CA GLU A 144 0.85 1.55 -15.15
C GLU A 144 2.02 1.17 -14.21
N PRO A 145 2.30 -0.13 -14.02
CA PRO A 145 3.39 -0.52 -13.15
C PRO A 145 4.70 0.01 -13.74
N THR A 146 5.49 0.67 -12.89
CA THR A 146 6.68 1.37 -13.35
C THR A 146 7.80 0.40 -13.79
N ALA A 147 8.96 0.96 -14.19
CA ALA A 147 10.12 0.19 -14.67
C ALA A 147 9.80 -0.65 -15.93
N GLY A 148 8.89 -0.17 -16.78
CA GLY A 148 8.53 -0.82 -18.04
C GLY A 148 7.71 -2.10 -17.90
N ARG A 149 7.12 -2.39 -16.74
CA ARG A 149 6.31 -3.62 -16.54
C ARG A 149 4.91 -3.57 -17.15
N GLY A 150 4.57 -2.53 -17.90
CA GLY A 150 3.30 -2.40 -18.65
C GLY A 150 2.90 -3.66 -19.44
N PRO A 151 3.80 -4.31 -20.21
CA PRO A 151 3.45 -5.52 -20.95
C PRO A 151 3.05 -6.71 -20.06
N ALA A 152 3.73 -6.91 -18.92
CA ALA A 152 3.38 -7.97 -17.95
C ALA A 152 2.04 -7.66 -17.27
N ALA A 153 1.81 -6.40 -16.94
CA ALA A 153 0.54 -5.88 -16.43
C ALA A 153 -0.61 -6.21 -17.39
N ASP A 154 -0.45 -5.80 -18.64
CA ASP A 154 -1.41 -6.04 -19.71
C ASP A 154 -1.69 -7.56 -19.87
N ALA A 155 -0.65 -8.40 -19.83
CA ALA A 155 -0.82 -9.85 -19.93
C ALA A 155 -1.63 -10.45 -18.76
N LEU A 156 -1.39 -10.02 -17.52
CA LEU A 156 -2.17 -10.47 -16.36
C LEU A 156 -3.64 -10.10 -16.45
N LEU A 157 -3.93 -8.90 -16.95
CA LEU A 157 -5.31 -8.43 -17.08
C LEU A 157 -6.05 -9.12 -18.21
N ARG A 158 -5.35 -9.39 -19.32
CA ARG A 158 -5.90 -10.23 -20.40
C ARG A 158 -6.21 -11.63 -19.88
N TRP A 159 -5.29 -12.23 -19.14
CA TRP A 159 -5.55 -13.52 -18.50
C TRP A 159 -6.78 -13.44 -17.60
N ARG A 160 -6.85 -12.46 -16.70
CA ARG A 160 -7.97 -12.24 -15.76
C ARG A 160 -9.32 -12.17 -16.49
N GLU A 161 -9.37 -11.43 -17.59
CA GLU A 161 -10.61 -11.17 -18.33
C GLU A 161 -10.97 -12.26 -19.34
N ASP A 162 -10.05 -13.16 -19.70
CA ASP A 162 -10.32 -14.24 -20.63
C ASP A 162 -11.18 -15.33 -19.98
N PRO A 163 -12.49 -15.45 -20.30
CA PRO A 163 -13.36 -16.44 -19.68
C PRO A 163 -13.07 -17.87 -20.17
N TYR A 164 -12.30 -18.01 -21.25
CA TYR A 164 -11.94 -19.28 -21.87
C TYR A 164 -10.49 -19.70 -21.62
N GLY A 165 -9.70 -18.77 -21.09
CA GLY A 165 -8.30 -18.97 -20.71
C GLY A 165 -8.13 -19.94 -19.54
N PRO A 166 -6.88 -20.36 -19.27
CA PRO A 166 -6.59 -21.16 -18.09
C PRO A 166 -7.02 -20.41 -16.83
N ARG A 167 -7.57 -21.14 -15.85
CA ARG A 167 -7.98 -20.54 -14.56
C ARG A 167 -6.82 -20.27 -13.63
N ILE A 168 -5.65 -20.76 -13.99
CA ILE A 168 -4.43 -20.60 -13.21
C ILE A 168 -3.48 -19.73 -14.03
N CYS A 169 -2.97 -18.67 -13.40
CA CYS A 169 -1.80 -17.96 -13.86
C CYS A 169 -0.69 -18.15 -12.84
N VAL A 170 0.48 -18.56 -13.33
CA VAL A 170 1.71 -18.68 -12.56
C VAL A 170 2.61 -17.54 -12.96
N VAL A 171 3.01 -16.70 -12.02
CA VAL A 171 4.00 -15.66 -12.23
C VAL A 171 5.35 -16.18 -11.77
N THR A 172 6.32 -16.20 -12.68
CA THR A 172 7.68 -16.69 -12.43
C THR A 172 8.73 -15.66 -12.82
N GLY A 173 9.99 -16.00 -12.58
CA GLY A 173 11.15 -15.19 -12.93
C GLY A 173 12.18 -15.20 -11.82
N SER A 174 13.37 -14.74 -12.13
CA SER A 174 14.51 -14.68 -11.22
C SER A 174 14.19 -13.85 -9.97
N PRO A 175 14.97 -14.02 -8.89
CA PRO A 175 14.91 -13.08 -7.79
C PRO A 175 15.10 -11.64 -8.30
N ALA A 176 14.38 -10.70 -7.71
CA ALA A 176 14.33 -9.30 -8.13
C ALA A 176 13.61 -9.00 -9.47
N ALA A 177 13.05 -9.99 -10.18
CA ALA A 177 12.31 -9.73 -11.42
C ALA A 177 11.06 -8.84 -11.24
N GLY A 178 10.64 -8.56 -10.01
CA GLY A 178 9.49 -7.68 -9.72
C GLY A 178 8.16 -8.42 -9.62
N LYS A 179 8.17 -9.73 -9.34
CA LYS A 179 6.98 -10.58 -9.15
C LYS A 179 6.04 -10.00 -8.09
N THR A 180 6.51 -9.87 -6.85
CA THR A 180 5.74 -9.31 -5.74
C THR A 180 5.15 -7.94 -6.10
N ARG A 181 5.94 -7.05 -6.71
CA ARG A 181 5.48 -5.72 -7.12
C ARG A 181 4.37 -5.75 -8.18
N LEU A 182 4.49 -6.63 -9.17
CA LEU A 182 3.45 -6.82 -10.19
C LEU A 182 2.16 -7.35 -9.55
N LEU A 183 2.28 -8.26 -8.58
CA LEU A 183 1.14 -8.82 -7.84
C LEU A 183 0.50 -7.80 -6.90
N SER A 184 1.28 -7.02 -6.14
CA SER A 184 0.78 -5.91 -5.33
C SER A 184 0.02 -4.91 -6.20
N TRP A 185 0.62 -4.50 -7.33
CA TRP A 185 -0.07 -3.64 -8.30
C TRP A 185 -1.38 -4.26 -8.81
N PHE A 186 -1.38 -5.55 -9.16
CA PHE A 186 -2.57 -6.21 -9.67
C PHE A 186 -3.70 -6.28 -8.63
N SER A 187 -3.36 -6.56 -7.36
CA SER A 187 -4.32 -6.57 -6.24
C SER A 187 -4.81 -5.16 -5.86
N TYR A 188 -3.99 -4.13 -6.05
CA TYR A 188 -4.26 -2.77 -5.55
C TYR A 188 -4.70 -1.76 -6.59
N SER A 189 -4.50 -2.04 -7.88
CA SER A 189 -4.86 -1.15 -8.99
C SER A 189 -6.36 -0.86 -9.08
N GLY A 190 -7.17 -1.50 -8.23
CA GLY A 190 -8.59 -1.23 -8.14
C GLY A 190 -9.28 -1.59 -9.45
N VAL A 191 -8.84 -2.68 -10.08
CA VAL A 191 -9.30 -3.22 -11.38
C VAL A 191 -10.81 -3.45 -11.44
N TRP A 192 -11.52 -3.27 -10.31
CA TRP A 192 -12.97 -3.08 -10.18
C TRP A 192 -13.59 -2.26 -11.33
N ASP A 193 -12.83 -1.33 -11.92
CA ASP A 193 -13.27 -0.48 -13.04
C ASP A 193 -12.58 -0.67 -14.40
N TRP A 194 -11.57 -1.53 -14.53
CA TRP A 194 -10.91 -1.77 -15.83
C TRP A 194 -11.91 -2.40 -16.82
N SER A 195 -12.56 -3.49 -16.41
CA SER A 195 -13.40 -4.28 -17.33
C SER A 195 -14.86 -3.85 -17.37
N GLY A 196 -15.32 -3.17 -16.33
CA GLY A 196 -16.72 -2.76 -16.29
C GLY A 196 -17.66 -3.72 -15.55
N TYR A 197 -17.19 -4.57 -14.64
CA TYR A 197 -18.01 -5.56 -13.93
C TYR A 197 -17.80 -5.53 -12.41
N PRO A 198 -18.79 -5.93 -11.59
CA PRO A 198 -18.51 -6.31 -10.22
C PRO A 198 -17.55 -7.51 -10.30
N GLY A 199 -16.29 -7.29 -9.92
CA GLY A 199 -15.26 -8.32 -9.97
C GLY A 199 -15.66 -9.54 -9.12
N PRO A 200 -15.10 -10.73 -9.40
CA PRO A 200 -15.18 -11.83 -8.45
C PRO A 200 -14.73 -11.32 -7.07
N ALA A 201 -15.24 -11.90 -5.98
CA ALA A 201 -14.66 -11.58 -4.68
C ALA A 201 -13.16 -11.92 -4.74
N GLU A 202 -12.32 -10.97 -4.35
CA GLU A 202 -10.86 -11.09 -4.43
C GLU A 202 -10.30 -11.31 -3.04
N ALA A 203 -9.34 -12.21 -2.93
CA ALA A 203 -8.50 -12.36 -1.76
C ALA A 203 -7.04 -12.48 -2.19
N ALA A 204 -6.16 -11.91 -1.40
CA ALA A 204 -4.72 -11.97 -1.64
C ALA A 204 -4.01 -12.36 -0.34
N ILE A 205 -3.00 -13.22 -0.47
CA ILE A 205 -2.18 -13.65 0.65
C ILE A 205 -0.71 -13.79 0.23
N CYS A 206 0.19 -13.42 1.13
CA CYS A 206 1.62 -13.64 1.01
C CYS A 206 2.03 -14.73 2.00
N LEU A 207 2.55 -15.84 1.49
CA LEU A 207 2.89 -17.00 2.34
C LEU A 207 4.26 -16.89 3.01
N ARG A 208 5.01 -15.81 2.78
CA ARG A 208 6.36 -15.62 3.34
C ARG A 208 6.35 -15.72 4.88
N GLY A 209 7.03 -16.73 5.41
CA GLY A 209 7.12 -16.96 6.87
C GLY A 209 5.80 -17.38 7.56
N MET A 210 4.75 -17.65 6.77
CA MET A 210 3.42 -18.04 7.24
C MET A 210 3.27 -19.57 7.24
N ASP A 211 2.53 -20.10 8.20
CA ASP A 211 2.10 -21.50 8.21
C ASP A 211 0.81 -21.69 7.40
N VAL A 212 0.58 -22.90 6.91
CA VAL A 212 -0.58 -23.20 6.04
C VAL A 212 -1.91 -22.93 6.75
N ASP A 213 -1.98 -23.25 8.04
CA ASP A 213 -3.20 -23.11 8.83
C ASP A 213 -3.59 -21.62 8.99
N ASP A 214 -2.60 -20.76 9.25
CA ASP A 214 -2.78 -19.30 9.29
C ASP A 214 -3.22 -18.77 7.92
N ALA A 215 -2.63 -19.29 6.85
CA ALA A 215 -2.96 -18.89 5.48
C ALA A 215 -4.40 -19.21 5.09
N VAL A 216 -4.88 -20.40 5.48
CA VAL A 216 -6.28 -20.80 5.28
C VAL A 216 -7.22 -19.93 6.11
N GLY A 217 -6.86 -19.64 7.37
CA GLY A 217 -7.64 -18.77 8.25
C GLY A 217 -7.80 -17.36 7.70
N GLU A 218 -6.71 -16.77 7.21
CA GLU A 218 -6.68 -15.43 6.61
C GLU A 218 -7.56 -15.35 5.36
N LEU A 219 -7.41 -16.30 4.42
CA LEU A 219 -8.26 -16.33 3.21
C LEU A 219 -9.75 -16.56 3.56
N ALA A 220 -10.04 -17.43 4.53
CA ALA A 220 -11.41 -17.63 5.01
C ALA A 220 -11.98 -16.34 5.61
N GLY A 221 -11.19 -15.60 6.39
CA GLY A 221 -11.56 -14.30 6.96
C GLY A 221 -11.88 -13.26 5.89
N GLN A 222 -11.03 -13.11 4.87
CA GLN A 222 -11.25 -12.17 3.75
C GLN A 222 -12.56 -12.48 2.99
N PHE A 223 -12.88 -13.77 2.81
CA PHE A 223 -14.13 -14.19 2.19
C PHE A 223 -15.33 -14.28 3.16
N LYS A 224 -15.12 -14.04 4.47
CA LYS A 224 -16.11 -14.20 5.55
C LYS A 224 -16.73 -15.60 5.59
N LEU A 225 -15.89 -16.61 5.36
CA LEU A 225 -16.27 -18.02 5.43
C LEU A 225 -16.18 -18.46 6.90
N GLY A 226 -17.24 -19.10 7.41
CA GLY A 226 -17.22 -19.71 8.74
C GLY A 226 -16.38 -20.99 8.76
N ASP A 227 -16.66 -21.89 9.71
CA ASP A 227 -15.88 -23.12 9.95
C ASP A 227 -15.75 -24.07 8.74
N ALA A 228 -16.59 -23.92 7.71
CA ALA A 228 -16.49 -24.67 6.47
C ALA A 228 -15.25 -24.28 5.61
N GLY A 229 -14.62 -23.13 5.91
CA GLY A 229 -13.38 -22.68 5.29
C GLY A 229 -13.47 -22.54 3.77
N LEU A 230 -12.34 -22.72 3.08
CA LEU A 230 -12.23 -22.56 1.62
C LEU A 230 -13.05 -23.60 0.83
N ALA A 231 -13.44 -24.72 1.44
CA ALA A 231 -14.30 -25.71 0.80
C ALA A 231 -15.73 -25.18 0.55
N ALA A 232 -16.14 -24.11 1.24
CA ALA A 232 -17.43 -23.46 1.04
C ALA A 232 -17.47 -22.49 -0.15
N LEU A 233 -16.37 -22.30 -0.89
CA LEU A 233 -16.34 -21.44 -2.07
C LEU A 233 -17.18 -22.04 -3.20
N ASP A 234 -18.38 -21.49 -3.40
CA ASP A 234 -19.38 -21.91 -4.38
C ASP A 234 -19.66 -20.84 -5.46
N ARG A 235 -18.94 -19.72 -5.41
CA ARG A 235 -19.06 -18.57 -6.33
C ARG A 235 -17.72 -18.21 -6.95
N PRO A 236 -17.69 -17.61 -8.15
CA PRO A 236 -16.45 -17.14 -8.77
C PRO A 236 -15.65 -16.22 -7.84
N VAL A 237 -14.42 -16.61 -7.53
CA VAL A 237 -13.45 -15.83 -6.75
C VAL A 237 -12.10 -15.78 -7.44
N LEU A 238 -11.36 -14.70 -7.20
CA LEU A 238 -9.96 -14.56 -7.59
C LEU A 238 -9.11 -14.66 -6.34
N VAL A 239 -8.16 -15.60 -6.32
CA VAL A 239 -7.22 -15.78 -5.21
C VAL A 239 -5.82 -15.53 -5.71
N THR A 240 -5.10 -14.62 -5.05
CA THR A 240 -3.68 -14.35 -5.29
C THR A 240 -2.85 -14.94 -4.16
N VAL A 241 -1.90 -15.82 -4.50
CA VAL A 241 -0.97 -16.46 -3.55
C VAL A 241 0.45 -16.05 -3.92
N ALA A 242 1.04 -15.13 -3.15
CA ALA A 242 2.42 -14.69 -3.32
C ALA A 242 3.38 -15.51 -2.44
N ASP A 243 4.66 -15.58 -2.86
CA ASP A 243 5.76 -16.17 -2.08
C ASP A 243 5.50 -17.59 -1.54
N ALA A 244 4.78 -18.45 -2.26
CA ALA A 244 4.48 -19.82 -1.81
C ALA A 244 5.74 -20.64 -1.47
N HIS A 245 6.82 -20.40 -2.22
CA HIS A 245 8.13 -21.02 -2.02
C HIS A 245 8.89 -20.51 -0.77
N ARG A 246 8.39 -19.47 -0.10
CA ARG A 246 8.98 -18.85 1.12
C ARG A 246 8.13 -19.04 2.37
N SER A 247 7.12 -19.92 2.33
CA SER A 247 6.41 -20.31 3.54
C SER A 247 7.31 -21.11 4.49
N ASN A 248 6.86 -21.28 5.74
CA ASN A 248 7.59 -22.10 6.71
C ASN A 248 7.67 -23.57 6.27
N ASP A 249 6.69 -24.05 5.51
CA ASP A 249 6.63 -25.38 4.90
C ASP A 249 6.09 -25.27 3.46
N PRO A 250 6.96 -25.05 2.45
CA PRO A 250 6.55 -24.87 1.06
C PRO A 250 5.86 -26.09 0.45
N GLU A 251 6.28 -27.30 0.83
CA GLU A 251 5.69 -28.54 0.33
C GLU A 251 4.26 -28.69 0.84
N ARG A 252 4.05 -28.47 2.15
CA ARG A 252 2.71 -28.49 2.75
C ARG A 252 1.83 -27.37 2.19
N ALA A 253 2.35 -26.15 2.05
CA ALA A 253 1.60 -25.03 1.48
C ALA A 253 1.14 -25.31 0.05
N PHE A 254 2.01 -25.92 -0.76
CA PHE A 254 1.64 -26.33 -2.11
C PHE A 254 0.55 -27.42 -2.10
N ALA A 255 0.73 -28.45 -1.27
CA ALA A 255 -0.15 -29.61 -1.21
C ALA A 255 -1.54 -29.33 -0.59
N GLU A 256 -1.59 -28.55 0.47
CA GLU A 256 -2.80 -28.33 1.29
C GLU A 256 -3.53 -27.01 0.98
N LEU A 257 -2.89 -26.05 0.29
CA LEU A 257 -3.52 -24.78 -0.08
C LEU A 257 -3.55 -24.55 -1.59
N VAL A 258 -2.39 -24.54 -2.25
CA VAL A 258 -2.31 -24.19 -3.68
C VAL A 258 -3.04 -25.21 -4.57
N LEU A 259 -2.78 -26.52 -4.38
CA LEU A 259 -3.44 -27.57 -5.16
C LEU A 259 -4.96 -27.61 -4.96
N PRO A 260 -5.51 -27.58 -3.72
CA PRO A 260 -6.95 -27.51 -3.52
C PRO A 260 -7.62 -26.29 -4.18
N LEU A 261 -6.98 -25.13 -4.15
CA LEU A 261 -7.47 -23.93 -4.84
C LEU A 261 -7.41 -24.11 -6.37
N ALA A 262 -6.33 -24.69 -6.89
CA ALA A 262 -6.12 -24.91 -8.33
C ALA A 262 -7.17 -25.82 -8.98
N VAL A 263 -7.66 -26.83 -8.24
CA VAL A 263 -8.68 -27.77 -8.75
C VAL A 263 -10.12 -27.30 -8.53
N ASN A 264 -10.33 -26.21 -7.78
CA ASN A 264 -11.68 -25.71 -7.48
C ASN A 264 -12.28 -24.96 -8.70
N PRO A 265 -13.43 -25.39 -9.25
CA PRO A 265 -14.08 -24.77 -10.40
C PRO A 265 -14.77 -23.43 -10.09
N HIS A 266 -14.62 -22.88 -8.89
CA HIS A 266 -15.05 -21.54 -8.53
C HIS A 266 -13.87 -20.59 -8.32
N VAL A 267 -12.64 -21.10 -8.25
CA VAL A 267 -11.44 -20.30 -8.03
C VAL A 267 -10.73 -20.00 -9.36
N ARG A 268 -10.34 -18.74 -9.54
CA ARG A 268 -9.30 -18.34 -10.50
C ARG A 268 -8.07 -18.00 -9.67
N LEU A 269 -6.96 -18.68 -9.93
CA LEU A 269 -5.77 -18.67 -9.08
C LEU A 269 -4.63 -17.93 -9.78
N LEU A 270 -4.10 -16.90 -9.12
CA LEU A 270 -2.86 -16.24 -9.49
C LEU A 270 -1.81 -16.63 -8.45
N VAL A 271 -0.75 -17.34 -8.84
CA VAL A 271 0.26 -17.85 -7.89
C VAL A 271 1.67 -17.43 -8.30
N GLU A 272 2.45 -16.96 -7.33
CA GLU A 272 3.88 -16.70 -7.49
C GLU A 272 4.68 -17.97 -7.21
N LEU A 273 5.46 -18.43 -8.20
CA LEU A 273 6.39 -19.54 -8.03
C LEU A 273 7.81 -19.12 -8.42
N SER A 274 8.80 -19.83 -7.88
CA SER A 274 10.22 -19.52 -8.09
C SER A 274 10.72 -19.90 -9.48
N HIS A 275 10.12 -20.89 -10.14
CA HIS A 275 10.55 -21.39 -11.45
C HIS A 275 9.36 -21.82 -12.32
N PRO A 276 9.41 -21.63 -13.66
CA PRO A 276 8.39 -22.10 -14.61
C PRO A 276 7.97 -23.56 -14.41
N ASP A 277 8.95 -24.46 -14.22
CA ASP A 277 8.71 -25.91 -14.07
C ASP A 277 7.82 -26.27 -12.87
N ALA A 278 7.75 -25.39 -11.85
CA ALA A 278 6.87 -25.61 -10.70
C ALA A 278 5.38 -25.55 -11.09
N ALA A 279 5.04 -24.96 -12.25
CA ALA A 279 3.68 -24.93 -12.78
C ALA A 279 3.20 -26.32 -13.24
N GLU A 280 4.10 -27.22 -13.65
CA GLU A 280 3.73 -28.56 -14.13
C GLU A 280 3.05 -29.40 -13.05
N GLY A 281 3.40 -29.16 -11.78
CA GLY A 281 2.84 -29.87 -10.63
C GLY A 281 1.39 -29.52 -10.29
N LEU A 282 0.80 -28.48 -10.91
CA LEU A 282 -0.54 -28.00 -10.55
C LEU A 282 -1.67 -28.89 -11.10
N GLY A 283 -1.44 -29.58 -12.22
CA GLY A 283 -2.41 -30.48 -12.86
C GLY A 283 -3.20 -29.82 -14.02
N PRO A 284 -4.08 -28.83 -13.78
CA PRO A 284 -4.79 -28.11 -14.84
C PRO A 284 -3.85 -27.26 -15.71
N PRO A 285 -4.28 -26.92 -16.95
CA PRO A 285 -3.55 -25.96 -17.78
C PRO A 285 -3.38 -24.60 -17.06
N ALA A 286 -2.16 -24.07 -17.08
CA ALA A 286 -1.81 -22.80 -16.47
C ALA A 286 -1.15 -21.85 -17.47
N PHE A 287 -1.43 -20.56 -17.35
CA PHE A 287 -0.68 -19.50 -18.03
C PHE A 287 0.55 -19.14 -17.22
N VAL A 288 1.74 -19.37 -17.77
CA VAL A 288 3.01 -19.00 -17.13
C VAL A 288 3.44 -17.63 -17.67
N LEU A 289 3.41 -16.62 -16.80
CA LEU A 289 3.98 -15.31 -17.05
C LEU A 289 5.38 -15.26 -16.46
N ASP A 290 6.38 -15.54 -17.29
CA ASP A 290 7.78 -15.43 -16.90
C ASP A 290 8.29 -14.00 -17.03
N LEU A 291 8.61 -13.37 -15.90
CA LEU A 291 9.07 -11.98 -15.86
C LEU A 291 10.52 -11.80 -16.32
N ASP A 292 11.27 -12.88 -16.52
CA ASP A 292 12.58 -12.84 -17.16
C ASP A 292 12.49 -12.80 -18.69
N ASP A 293 11.32 -13.09 -19.28
CA ASP A 293 11.10 -12.88 -20.72
C ASP A 293 11.19 -11.37 -21.02
N PRO A 294 12.10 -10.92 -21.91
CA PRO A 294 12.20 -9.53 -22.33
C PRO A 294 10.87 -8.92 -22.79
N ARG A 295 9.96 -9.72 -23.37
CA ARG A 295 8.63 -9.26 -23.81
C ARG A 295 7.75 -8.79 -22.64
N ALA A 296 8.02 -9.25 -21.43
CA ALA A 296 7.33 -8.83 -20.20
C ALA A 296 7.81 -7.46 -19.69
N THR A 297 8.80 -6.83 -20.35
CA THR A 297 9.35 -5.52 -19.97
C THR A 297 9.59 -4.62 -21.18
N ASP A 298 8.88 -3.49 -21.24
CA ASP A 298 9.18 -2.43 -22.20
C ASP A 298 10.58 -1.88 -21.94
N ARG A 299 11.48 -2.12 -22.90
CA ARG A 299 12.89 -1.76 -22.78
C ARG A 299 13.13 -0.25 -22.74
N ALA A 300 12.33 0.54 -23.47
CA ALA A 300 12.50 1.99 -23.50
C ALA A 300 12.04 2.60 -22.18
N ALA A 301 10.86 2.19 -21.69
CA ALA A 301 10.34 2.63 -20.40
C ALA A 301 11.24 2.19 -19.22
N PHE A 302 11.75 0.95 -19.25
CA PHE A 302 12.73 0.47 -18.27
C PHE A 302 14.00 1.31 -18.26
N THR A 303 14.56 1.62 -19.43
CA THR A 303 15.79 2.42 -19.54
C THR A 303 15.59 3.83 -18.98
N ALA A 304 14.50 4.50 -19.38
CA ALA A 304 14.17 5.83 -18.89
C ALA A 304 13.96 5.85 -17.36
N TRP A 305 13.27 4.85 -16.82
CA TRP A 305 13.10 4.69 -15.38
C TRP A 305 14.44 4.47 -14.67
N TYR A 306 15.29 3.57 -15.18
CA TYR A 306 16.59 3.31 -14.57
C TYR A 306 17.49 4.55 -14.56
N ASP A 307 17.52 5.31 -15.65
CA ASP A 307 18.32 6.54 -15.74
C ASP A 307 17.84 7.62 -14.75
N ALA A 308 16.54 7.66 -14.43
CA ALA A 308 15.99 8.55 -13.41
C ALA A 308 16.36 8.11 -11.97
N GLU A 309 16.46 6.80 -11.72
CA GLU A 309 16.82 6.23 -10.42
C GLU A 309 18.34 6.21 -10.16
N ARG A 310 19.15 6.22 -11.22
CA ARG A 310 20.59 5.95 -11.14
C ARG A 310 21.35 7.11 -10.52
N VAL A 311 22.06 6.84 -9.43
CA VAL A 311 23.03 7.78 -8.87
C VAL A 311 24.23 7.90 -9.81
N ALA A 312 24.80 9.10 -9.91
CA ALA A 312 25.85 9.41 -10.89
C ALA A 312 27.08 8.47 -10.84
N ARG A 313 27.36 7.90 -9.67
CA ARG A 313 28.50 7.01 -9.41
C ARG A 313 28.22 5.52 -9.67
N SER A 314 26.99 5.13 -10.01
CA SER A 314 26.70 3.73 -10.25
C SER A 314 27.49 3.19 -11.44
N PRO A 315 28.19 2.03 -11.28
CA PRO A 315 29.00 1.45 -12.35
C PRO A 315 28.15 0.65 -13.36
N PHE A 316 26.85 0.48 -13.10
CA PHE A 316 25.97 -0.35 -13.93
C PHE A 316 25.16 0.50 -14.92
N THR A 317 24.75 -0.15 -16.00
CA THR A 317 23.92 0.43 -17.07
C THR A 317 22.59 -0.30 -17.16
N ALA A 318 21.54 0.37 -17.67
CA ALA A 318 20.22 -0.24 -17.85
C ALA A 318 20.29 -1.56 -18.63
N GLY A 319 21.13 -1.63 -19.66
CA GLY A 319 21.29 -2.82 -20.49
C GLY A 319 21.87 -4.04 -19.75
N GLN A 320 22.63 -3.84 -18.67
CA GLN A 320 23.22 -4.93 -17.89
C GLN A 320 22.23 -5.56 -16.91
N VAL A 321 21.26 -4.78 -16.43
CA VAL A 321 20.30 -5.21 -15.38
C VAL A 321 18.89 -5.48 -15.93
N TYR A 322 18.66 -5.18 -17.21
CA TYR A 322 17.43 -5.56 -17.92
C TYR A 322 17.29 -7.09 -18.03
N PRO A 323 16.09 -7.66 -17.86
CA PRO A 323 14.79 -7.00 -17.66
C PRO A 323 14.37 -6.86 -16.18
N SER A 324 15.28 -6.97 -15.21
CA SER A 324 14.96 -7.15 -13.78
C SER A 324 14.88 -5.83 -12.99
N PRO A 325 13.68 -5.30 -12.66
CA PRO A 325 13.54 -3.99 -12.02
C PRO A 325 14.08 -3.96 -10.60
N GLY A 326 13.94 -5.04 -9.82
CA GLY A 326 14.45 -5.11 -8.45
C GLY A 326 15.97 -5.11 -8.42
N LEU A 327 16.61 -5.84 -9.34
CA LEU A 327 18.07 -5.84 -9.49
C LEU A 327 18.55 -4.45 -9.95
N ALA A 328 17.85 -3.87 -10.91
CA ALA A 328 18.14 -2.54 -11.42
C ALA A 328 17.98 -1.44 -10.37
N ALA A 329 16.96 -1.50 -9.51
CA ALA A 329 16.75 -0.53 -8.44
C ALA A 329 17.90 -0.53 -7.42
N LEU A 330 18.45 -1.71 -7.11
CA LEU A 330 19.64 -1.84 -6.27
C LEU A 330 20.90 -1.38 -7.01
N ALA A 331 21.09 -1.80 -8.26
CA ALA A 331 22.23 -1.41 -9.08
C ALA A 331 22.31 0.11 -9.31
N ALA A 332 21.15 0.76 -9.47
CA ALA A 332 21.02 2.21 -9.61
C ALA A 332 21.58 2.97 -8.39
N ARG A 333 21.61 2.34 -7.21
CA ARG A 333 22.10 2.92 -5.94
C ARG A 333 23.46 2.35 -5.49
N ALA A 334 24.00 1.36 -6.18
CA ALA A 334 25.31 0.81 -5.88
C ALA A 334 26.41 1.79 -6.30
N GLU A 335 27.27 2.21 -5.37
CA GLU A 335 28.37 3.16 -5.64
C GLU A 335 29.76 2.51 -5.62
N GLY A 336 29.87 1.25 -5.20
CA GLY A 336 31.14 0.53 -5.16
C GLY A 336 31.59 0.06 -6.54
N ALA A 337 32.83 -0.40 -6.63
CA ALA A 337 33.37 -0.89 -7.89
C ALA A 337 32.67 -2.18 -8.35
N ASP A 338 32.43 -2.30 -9.65
CA ASP A 338 31.96 -3.56 -10.24
C ASP A 338 33.09 -4.61 -10.14
N PRO A 339 32.88 -5.75 -9.46
CA PRO A 339 33.92 -6.75 -9.26
C PRO A 339 34.31 -7.52 -10.53
N GLY A 340 33.62 -7.26 -11.65
CA GLY A 340 33.98 -7.76 -12.98
C GLY A 340 33.03 -8.83 -13.52
N PRO A 341 33.13 -9.14 -14.83
CA PRO A 341 32.14 -9.94 -15.56
C PRO A 341 32.16 -11.44 -15.25
N ASP A 342 33.16 -11.93 -14.50
CA ASP A 342 33.28 -13.36 -14.17
C ASP A 342 32.27 -13.85 -13.13
N LEU A 343 31.55 -12.91 -12.49
CA LEU A 343 30.52 -13.20 -11.50
C LEU A 343 29.11 -13.00 -12.09
N PRO A 344 28.10 -13.74 -11.60
CA PRO A 344 26.70 -13.47 -11.89
C PRO A 344 26.31 -12.01 -11.61
N MET A 345 25.41 -11.45 -12.42
CA MET A 345 25.06 -10.01 -12.35
C MET A 345 24.51 -9.60 -10.99
N ASP A 346 23.69 -10.43 -10.38
CA ASP A 346 23.14 -10.25 -9.03
C ASP A 346 24.23 -10.19 -7.95
N VAL A 347 25.20 -11.10 -8.01
CA VAL A 347 26.38 -11.10 -7.12
C VAL A 347 27.23 -9.86 -7.32
N ARG A 348 27.42 -9.40 -8.56
CA ARG A 348 28.17 -8.18 -8.88
C ARG A 348 27.51 -6.95 -8.28
N VAL A 349 26.20 -6.81 -8.48
CA VAL A 349 25.41 -5.69 -7.93
C VAL A 349 25.45 -5.70 -6.41
N ALA A 350 25.27 -6.86 -5.77
CA ALA A 350 25.32 -6.97 -4.32
C ALA A 350 26.68 -6.60 -3.73
N ARG A 351 27.78 -7.06 -4.35
CA ARG A 351 29.14 -6.71 -3.91
C ARG A 351 29.43 -5.24 -4.09
N ALA A 352 29.13 -4.67 -5.26
CA ALA A 352 29.31 -3.23 -5.51
C ALA A 352 28.47 -2.38 -4.54
N TRP A 353 27.26 -2.82 -4.20
CA TRP A 353 26.43 -2.15 -3.20
C TRP A 353 27.04 -2.24 -1.80
N LEU A 354 27.44 -3.44 -1.35
CA LEU A 354 28.07 -3.64 -0.04
C LEU A 354 29.39 -2.89 0.11
N ASP A 355 30.20 -2.85 -0.94
CA ASP A 355 31.49 -2.18 -0.96
C ASP A 355 31.38 -0.66 -0.76
N ALA A 356 30.22 -0.08 -1.05
CA ALA A 356 29.92 1.33 -0.80
C ALA A 356 29.51 1.64 0.65
N LEU A 357 29.13 0.64 1.44
CA LEU A 357 28.61 0.81 2.80
C LEU A 357 29.72 0.81 3.85
N SER A 358 29.58 1.69 4.83
CA SER A 358 30.36 1.65 6.07
C SER A 358 30.09 0.35 6.86
N PRO A 359 30.99 -0.03 7.79
CA PRO A 359 30.77 -1.18 8.67
C PRO A 359 29.43 -1.12 9.43
N ASP A 360 29.04 0.07 9.92
CA ASP A 360 27.78 0.27 10.66
C ASP A 360 26.58 0.08 9.73
N ALA A 361 26.63 0.61 8.51
CA ALA A 361 25.58 0.44 7.52
C ALA A 361 25.42 -1.02 7.06
N ARG A 362 26.52 -1.77 6.94
CA ARG A 362 26.46 -3.22 6.67
C ARG A 362 25.81 -3.98 7.83
N ALA A 363 26.13 -3.64 9.07
CA ALA A 363 25.49 -4.24 10.24
C ALA A 363 23.99 -3.90 10.32
N ALA A 364 23.61 -2.67 9.96
CA ALA A 364 22.21 -2.26 9.83
C ALA A 364 21.49 -3.08 8.76
N ALA A 365 22.09 -3.25 7.57
CA ALA A 365 21.53 -4.08 6.50
C ALA A 365 21.38 -5.55 6.94
N GLY A 366 22.34 -6.09 7.68
CA GLY A 366 22.22 -7.44 8.27
C GLY A 366 21.08 -7.54 9.29
N THR A 367 20.79 -6.47 10.04
CA THR A 367 19.60 -6.42 10.92
C THR A 367 18.30 -6.41 10.11
N LEU A 368 18.27 -5.67 9.00
CA LEU A 368 17.11 -5.65 8.10
C LEU A 368 16.92 -7.00 7.38
N ALA A 369 17.98 -7.74 7.09
CA ALA A 369 17.90 -9.08 6.50
C ALA A 369 17.35 -10.15 7.44
N LEU A 370 17.41 -9.92 8.75
CA LEU A 370 16.67 -10.73 9.72
C LEU A 370 15.17 -10.44 9.70
N ALA A 371 14.77 -9.28 9.18
CA ALA A 371 13.36 -8.96 9.09
C ALA A 371 12.69 -9.82 8.02
N PHE A 372 11.63 -10.53 8.40
CA PHE A 372 10.90 -11.42 7.50
C PHE A 372 9.93 -10.67 6.56
N GLY A 373 9.98 -9.34 6.54
CA GLY A 373 9.09 -8.49 5.78
C GLY A 373 9.57 -7.03 5.73
N PRO A 374 8.84 -6.18 5.00
CA PRO A 374 9.05 -4.75 5.03
C PRO A 374 8.86 -4.21 6.46
N ILE A 375 9.75 -3.32 6.88
CA ILE A 375 9.62 -2.57 8.14
C ILE A 375 9.87 -1.09 7.89
N GLY A 376 9.20 -0.25 8.69
CA GLY A 376 9.44 1.19 8.70
C GLY A 376 10.87 1.54 9.14
N LEU A 377 11.33 2.73 8.76
CA LEU A 377 12.68 3.21 9.05
C LEU A 377 12.94 3.28 10.56
N TYR A 378 11.95 3.73 11.35
CA TYR A 378 12.08 3.88 12.79
C TYR A 378 12.09 2.53 13.50
N THR A 379 11.18 1.63 13.11
CA THR A 379 11.20 0.24 13.59
C THR A 379 12.55 -0.42 13.33
N TRP A 380 13.11 -0.27 12.11
CA TRP A 380 14.45 -0.78 11.79
C TRP A 380 15.53 -0.15 12.70
N ARG A 381 15.48 1.17 12.89
CA ARG A 381 16.41 1.90 13.75
C ARG A 381 16.40 1.36 15.18
N LEU A 382 15.24 1.16 15.77
CA LEU A 382 15.11 0.64 17.14
C LEU A 382 15.63 -0.78 17.28
N LEU A 383 15.28 -1.67 16.35
CA LEU A 383 15.78 -3.05 16.35
C LEU A 383 17.32 -3.06 16.24
N HIS A 384 17.88 -2.22 15.38
CA HIS A 384 19.32 -2.15 15.18
C HIS A 384 20.06 -1.52 16.37
N CYS A 385 19.63 -0.36 16.88
CA CYS A 385 20.20 0.27 18.08
C CYS A 385 20.07 -0.64 19.32
N GLY A 386 19.00 -1.42 19.42
CA GLY A 386 18.81 -2.41 20.48
C GLY A 386 19.83 -3.56 20.43
N ARG A 387 20.28 -3.95 19.23
CA ARG A 387 21.34 -4.95 19.05
C ARG A 387 22.74 -4.36 19.22
N HIS A 388 22.96 -3.13 18.76
CA HIS A 388 24.24 -2.42 18.77
C HIS A 388 24.27 -1.36 19.88
N ARG A 389 24.19 -1.83 21.13
CA ARG A 389 23.91 -0.99 22.31
C ARG A 389 25.05 -0.10 22.77
N ASP A 390 26.28 -0.41 22.37
CA ASP A 390 27.48 0.28 22.84
C ASP A 390 27.60 1.69 22.24
N ASP A 391 27.08 1.89 21.02
CA ASP A 391 27.04 3.19 20.33
C ASP A 391 25.73 3.33 19.50
N PRO A 392 24.62 3.74 20.13
CA PRO A 392 23.33 3.87 19.45
C PRO A 392 23.31 4.97 18.38
N GLU A 393 24.20 5.97 18.47
CA GLU A 393 24.31 7.02 17.46
C GLU A 393 24.98 6.50 16.19
N ALA A 394 26.07 5.74 16.32
CA ALA A 394 26.70 5.06 15.18
C ALA A 394 25.72 4.07 14.53
N ALA A 395 25.00 3.29 15.33
CA ALA A 395 23.96 2.39 14.85
C ALA A 395 22.87 3.15 14.05
N ALA A 396 22.37 4.27 14.58
CA ALA A 396 21.37 5.09 13.90
C ALA A 396 21.91 5.69 12.59
N ARG A 397 23.16 6.15 12.56
CA ARG A 397 23.83 6.61 11.33
C ARG A 397 23.97 5.48 10.31
N GLY A 398 24.30 4.27 10.75
CA GLY A 398 24.36 3.08 9.90
C GLY A 398 23.02 2.78 9.23
N VAL A 399 21.91 2.87 9.97
CA VAL A 399 20.55 2.70 9.43
C VAL A 399 20.23 3.78 8.40
N ALA A 400 20.49 5.05 8.69
CA ALA A 400 20.26 6.14 7.75
C ALA A 400 21.10 5.99 6.46
N GLU A 401 22.37 5.60 6.59
CA GLU A 401 23.28 5.37 5.48
C GLU A 401 22.82 4.19 4.59
N ALA A 402 22.38 3.10 5.21
CA ALA A 402 21.86 1.93 4.50
C ALA A 402 20.52 2.23 3.82
N ALA A 403 19.59 2.90 4.52
CA ALA A 403 18.29 3.32 3.98
C ALA A 403 18.44 4.23 2.75
N ALA A 404 19.39 5.17 2.78
CA ALA A 404 19.67 6.06 1.65
C ALA A 404 20.15 5.32 0.39
N ARG A 405 20.70 4.10 0.55
CA ARG A 405 21.24 3.28 -0.53
C ARG A 405 20.40 2.07 -0.88
N LEU A 406 19.34 1.79 -0.11
CA LEU A 406 18.39 0.75 -0.42
C LEU A 406 17.25 1.32 -1.28
N PRO A 407 16.75 0.56 -2.25
CA PRO A 407 15.42 0.82 -2.77
C PRO A 407 14.38 0.57 -1.67
N LEU A 408 13.28 1.32 -1.72
CA LEU A 408 12.11 1.04 -0.90
C LEU A 408 11.53 -0.34 -1.23
N ALA A 409 10.87 -0.96 -0.25
CA ALA A 409 10.22 -2.26 -0.43
C ALA A 409 9.16 -2.20 -1.55
N GLU A 410 8.39 -1.10 -1.58
CA GLU A 410 7.50 -0.73 -2.67
C GLU A 410 7.66 0.76 -2.99
N PRO A 411 7.35 1.21 -4.22
CA PRO A 411 7.40 2.63 -4.57
C PRO A 411 6.57 3.45 -3.60
N ARG A 412 7.17 4.51 -3.05
CA ARG A 412 6.50 5.48 -2.18
C ARG A 412 5.93 4.88 -0.88
N LEU A 413 6.19 3.60 -0.61
CA LEU A 413 5.94 2.99 0.68
C LEU A 413 7.15 3.29 1.58
N PRO A 414 6.97 3.88 2.78
CA PRO A 414 8.05 4.23 3.70
C PRO A 414 8.63 3.01 4.43
N ALA A 415 8.85 1.92 3.70
CA ALA A 415 9.28 0.64 4.26
C ALA A 415 10.47 0.07 3.49
N TYR A 416 11.32 -0.66 4.21
CA TYR A 416 12.55 -1.24 3.69
C TYR A 416 12.56 -2.75 3.93
N ALA A 417 13.18 -3.49 3.01
CA ALA A 417 13.39 -4.92 3.15
C ALA A 417 14.67 -5.36 2.41
N ILE A 418 15.39 -6.33 2.97
CA ILE A 418 16.39 -7.11 2.21
C ILE A 418 15.69 -8.36 1.67
N GLY A 419 14.90 -8.16 0.62
CA GLY A 419 14.09 -9.23 0.02
C GLY A 419 14.83 -10.11 -0.99
N LEU A 420 15.99 -9.67 -1.47
CA LEU A 420 16.75 -10.32 -2.53
C LEU A 420 17.63 -11.43 -1.95
N PRO A 421 17.45 -12.71 -2.31
CA PRO A 421 18.17 -13.84 -1.72
C PRO A 421 19.69 -13.67 -1.75
N PHE A 422 20.25 -13.24 -2.88
CA PHE A 422 21.68 -13.02 -3.04
C PHE A 422 22.22 -11.89 -2.14
N LEU A 423 21.41 -10.86 -1.88
CA LEU A 423 21.79 -9.76 -1.01
C LEU A 423 21.65 -10.19 0.45
N ALA A 424 20.54 -10.86 0.79
CA ALA A 424 20.31 -11.45 2.10
C ALA A 424 21.48 -12.36 2.47
N GLU A 425 21.88 -13.28 1.59
CA GLU A 425 23.03 -14.18 1.74
C GLU A 425 24.33 -13.41 2.03
N ALA A 426 24.53 -12.27 1.36
CA ALA A 426 25.74 -11.47 1.51
C ALA A 426 25.79 -10.64 2.81
N VAL A 427 24.64 -10.39 3.46
CA VAL A 427 24.55 -9.66 4.74
C VAL A 427 24.07 -10.51 5.91
N VAL A 428 23.90 -11.84 5.73
CA VAL A 428 23.37 -12.73 6.77
C VAL A 428 24.17 -12.56 8.04
N PRO A 429 23.55 -12.08 9.13
CA PRO A 429 24.25 -12.00 10.40
C PRO A 429 24.41 -13.40 11.01
N PRO A 430 25.33 -13.59 11.96
CA PRO A 430 25.52 -14.87 12.63
C PRO A 430 24.22 -15.42 13.25
N ALA A 431 24.06 -16.73 13.37
CA ALA A 431 22.83 -17.35 13.91
C ALA A 431 22.40 -16.80 15.30
N ALA A 432 23.37 -16.40 16.14
CA ALA A 432 23.11 -15.76 17.43
C ALA A 432 22.30 -14.45 17.33
N ALA A 433 22.31 -13.81 16.17
CA ALA A 433 21.60 -12.57 15.89
C ALA A 433 20.07 -12.71 15.99
N HIS A 434 19.50 -13.89 15.71
CA HIS A 434 18.07 -14.12 15.94
C HIS A 434 17.73 -14.07 17.43
N GLY A 435 18.61 -14.58 18.30
CA GLY A 435 18.46 -14.48 19.76
C GLY A 435 18.59 -13.05 20.27
N GLU A 436 19.54 -12.28 19.76
CA GLU A 436 19.67 -10.85 20.07
C GLU A 436 18.42 -10.07 19.61
N LEU A 437 17.93 -10.33 18.41
CA LEU A 437 16.74 -9.65 17.87
C LEU A 437 15.48 -10.02 18.66
N ALA A 438 15.28 -11.30 18.99
CA ALA A 438 14.22 -11.74 19.89
C ALA A 438 14.34 -11.06 21.26
N ALA A 439 15.55 -10.83 21.77
CA ALA A 439 15.77 -10.18 23.05
C ALA A 439 15.33 -8.72 23.02
N VAL A 440 15.66 -8.00 21.95
CA VAL A 440 15.22 -6.62 21.71
C VAL A 440 13.69 -6.56 21.55
N MET A 441 13.11 -7.46 20.74
CA MET A 441 11.65 -7.55 20.54
C MET A 441 10.90 -7.85 21.85
N ARG A 442 11.44 -8.72 22.72
CA ARG A 442 10.89 -8.98 24.06
C ARG A 442 11.03 -7.81 25.02
N GLY A 443 12.10 -7.04 24.87
CA GLY A 443 12.40 -5.90 25.74
C GLY A 443 11.80 -4.59 25.25
N TRP A 444 11.00 -4.63 24.18
CA TRP A 444 9.96 -3.63 23.96
C TRP A 444 9.15 -3.52 25.26
N PRO A 445 8.90 -2.32 25.79
CA PRO A 445 8.15 -2.21 27.02
C PRO A 445 6.78 -2.85 26.82
N VAL A 446 6.59 -4.02 27.43
CA VAL A 446 5.29 -4.46 27.92
C VAL A 446 5.01 -3.59 29.16
N SER A 447 4.96 -2.27 28.99
CA SER A 447 4.08 -1.51 29.89
C SER A 447 2.66 -1.95 29.52
N ALA A 448 1.73 -1.89 30.47
CA ALA A 448 0.33 -2.18 30.17
C ALA A 448 -0.27 -1.25 29.09
N GLU A 449 0.48 -0.25 28.64
CA GLU A 449 0.02 0.90 27.87
C GLU A 449 0.47 0.89 26.41
N LEU A 450 1.49 0.10 26.01
CA LEU A 450 1.85 -0.05 24.59
C LEU A 450 1.87 -1.49 24.11
N SER A 451 1.03 -1.77 23.11
CA SER A 451 1.16 -2.98 22.31
C SER A 451 2.44 -2.89 21.46
N PRO A 452 3.20 -3.99 21.33
CA PRO A 452 4.29 -4.04 20.36
C PRO A 452 3.74 -3.75 18.95
N PRO A 453 4.51 -3.10 18.06
CA PRO A 453 4.09 -2.90 16.68
C PRO A 453 3.65 -4.22 16.06
N VAL A 454 2.71 -4.15 15.11
CA VAL A 454 2.18 -5.32 14.40
C VAL A 454 3.31 -6.23 13.91
N TYR A 455 4.39 -5.64 13.38
CA TYR A 455 5.59 -6.38 12.99
C TYR A 455 6.20 -7.20 14.14
N VAL A 456 6.43 -6.61 15.32
CA VAL A 456 7.03 -7.31 16.46
C VAL A 456 6.10 -8.42 16.95
N SER A 457 4.81 -8.14 17.04
CA SER A 457 3.77 -9.12 17.41
C SER A 457 3.77 -10.34 16.49
N ASN A 458 3.85 -10.10 15.18
CA ASN A 458 3.78 -11.16 14.17
C ASN A 458 5.07 -11.99 14.07
N HIS A 459 6.24 -11.42 14.38
CA HIS A 459 7.53 -12.07 14.10
C HIS A 459 8.30 -12.54 15.34
N LEU A 460 7.95 -12.11 16.56
CA LEU A 460 8.66 -12.49 17.78
C LEU A 460 8.73 -14.02 17.97
N ALA A 461 7.59 -14.70 17.87
CA ALA A 461 7.52 -16.16 18.06
C ALA A 461 8.44 -16.92 17.09
N HIS A 462 8.60 -16.41 15.87
CA HIS A 462 9.50 -17.00 14.88
C HIS A 462 10.97 -16.83 15.30
N HIS A 463 11.39 -15.61 15.68
CA HIS A 463 12.76 -15.37 16.15
C HIS A 463 13.10 -16.17 17.41
N GLU A 464 12.13 -16.35 18.32
CA GLU A 464 12.30 -17.20 19.50
C GLU A 464 12.53 -18.66 19.15
N ARG A 465 11.77 -19.22 18.19
CA ARG A 465 11.99 -20.60 17.72
C ARG A 465 13.41 -20.78 17.19
N LEU A 466 13.89 -19.83 16.38
CA LEU A 466 15.26 -19.85 15.85
C LEU A 466 16.32 -19.68 16.95
N ALA A 467 15.98 -19.00 18.05
CA ALA A 467 16.85 -18.80 19.20
C ALA A 467 16.84 -19.97 20.22
N GLY A 468 16.06 -21.03 19.98
CA GLY A 468 15.94 -22.19 20.90
C GLY A 468 14.74 -22.15 21.85
N GLY A 469 13.78 -21.24 21.62
CA GLY A 469 12.47 -21.18 22.26
C GLY A 469 12.25 -19.95 23.18
N PRO A 470 11.00 -19.72 23.63
CA PRO A 470 10.60 -18.52 24.38
C PRO A 470 11.38 -18.27 25.69
N GLY A 471 11.87 -19.34 26.33
CA GLY A 471 12.61 -19.26 27.59
C GLY A 471 14.12 -19.05 27.45
N ALA A 472 14.65 -19.08 26.23
CA ALA A 472 16.09 -18.99 25.97
C ALA A 472 16.61 -17.54 25.90
N VAL A 473 15.70 -16.55 25.82
CA VAL A 473 16.03 -15.18 25.46
C VAL A 473 15.69 -14.22 26.60
N THR A 474 16.70 -13.52 27.12
CA THR A 474 16.51 -12.48 28.16
C THR A 474 16.14 -11.15 27.49
N PRO A 475 15.05 -10.47 27.89
CA PRO A 475 14.65 -9.19 27.29
C PRO A 475 15.74 -8.11 27.41
N LEU A 476 15.93 -7.33 26.34
CA LEU A 476 16.86 -6.19 26.31
C LEU A 476 16.08 -4.88 26.11
N PRO A 477 16.25 -3.87 26.97
CA PRO A 477 15.52 -2.61 26.83
C PRO A 477 15.97 -1.89 25.55
N LEU A 478 15.01 -1.28 24.88
CA LEU A 478 15.25 -0.45 23.69
C LEU A 478 16.28 0.65 23.99
N ARG A 479 17.16 0.92 23.03
CA ARG A 479 18.13 2.03 23.07
C ARG A 479 17.73 3.09 22.06
N ARG A 480 17.70 4.34 22.51
CA ARG A 480 17.29 5.51 21.73
C ARG A 480 18.54 6.32 21.37
N PRO A 481 18.74 6.71 20.10
CA PRO A 481 19.66 7.79 19.81
C PRO A 481 19.08 9.10 20.37
N PRO A 482 19.91 10.01 20.92
CA PRO A 482 19.44 11.34 21.28
C PRO A 482 18.97 12.07 20.01
N ALA A 483 17.69 12.47 19.99
CA ALA A 483 17.14 13.32 18.95
C ALA A 483 16.92 14.72 19.56
N GLY A 484 17.82 15.65 19.24
CA GLY A 484 17.62 17.07 19.52
C GLY A 484 17.10 17.76 18.26
N VAL A 485 16.14 18.67 18.40
CA VAL A 485 15.70 19.49 17.27
C VAL A 485 16.73 20.58 17.06
N THR A 486 17.39 20.59 15.90
CA THR A 486 18.35 21.63 15.56
C THR A 486 17.74 22.66 14.60
N ARG A 487 18.38 23.82 14.52
CA ARG A 487 18.02 24.87 13.55
C ARG A 487 18.04 24.31 12.13
N GLU A 488 19.11 23.62 11.79
CA GLU A 488 19.35 23.09 10.44
C GLU A 488 18.27 22.08 10.07
N LEU A 489 17.85 21.24 11.03
CA LEU A 489 16.79 20.25 10.82
C LEU A 489 15.46 20.90 10.42
N LEU A 490 15.07 21.98 11.12
CA LEU A 490 13.84 22.71 10.81
C LEU A 490 13.96 23.51 9.51
N GLU A 491 15.10 24.14 9.24
CA GLU A 491 15.33 24.90 8.01
C GLU A 491 15.39 24.02 6.77
N ASP A 492 15.90 22.79 6.87
CA ASP A 492 15.91 21.83 5.77
C ASP A 492 14.48 21.45 5.33
N LEU A 493 13.54 21.36 6.28
CA LEU A 493 12.14 21.03 5.99
C LEU A 493 11.31 22.25 5.60
N TYR A 494 11.35 23.32 6.40
CA TYR A 494 10.46 24.47 6.26
C TYR A 494 11.06 25.64 5.47
N GLY A 495 12.36 25.62 5.21
CA GLY A 495 13.11 26.78 4.75
C GLY A 495 13.31 27.82 5.86
N PRO A 496 14.13 28.86 5.62
CA PRO A 496 14.44 29.87 6.62
C PRO A 496 13.24 30.75 7.01
N GLU A 497 12.27 30.92 6.11
CA GLU A 497 11.06 31.72 6.35
C GLU A 497 9.92 30.91 6.98
N GLY A 498 10.00 29.57 6.93
CA GLY A 498 9.00 28.68 7.53
C GLY A 498 9.24 28.37 9.02
N VAL A 499 10.26 28.99 9.62
CA VAL A 499 10.58 28.84 11.05
C VAL A 499 10.52 30.19 11.75
N ASP A 500 9.64 30.32 12.73
CA ASP A 500 9.52 31.49 13.60
C ASP A 500 10.58 31.47 14.71
N ARG A 501 11.32 32.58 14.83
CA ARG A 501 12.39 32.80 15.81
C ARG A 501 12.28 34.21 16.37
N PRO A 502 11.36 34.43 17.34
CA PRO A 502 11.21 35.74 17.94
C PRO A 502 12.51 36.16 18.62
N ARG A 503 12.80 37.46 18.58
CA ARG A 503 13.87 38.03 19.40
C ARG A 503 13.49 37.93 20.88
N ASP A 504 14.49 37.92 21.75
CA ASP A 504 14.25 37.78 23.19
C ASP A 504 13.35 38.91 23.77
N ASP A 505 13.38 40.10 23.17
CA ASP A 505 12.53 41.26 23.51
C ASP A 505 11.13 41.20 22.88
N GLU A 506 10.91 40.31 21.92
CA GLU A 506 9.60 40.01 21.33
C GLU A 506 8.85 38.93 22.12
N ILE A 507 9.55 38.15 22.96
CA ILE A 507 8.97 37.12 23.84
C ILE A 507 8.45 37.75 25.14
N HIS A 508 7.20 37.50 25.50
CA HIS A 508 6.57 38.01 26.72
C HIS A 508 7.38 37.65 27.98
N PRO A 509 7.57 38.58 28.95
CA PRO A 509 8.38 38.33 30.15
C PRO A 509 7.90 37.17 31.04
N ALA A 510 6.61 36.82 30.97
CA ALA A 510 6.05 35.67 31.71
C ALA A 510 6.53 34.31 31.19
N ILE A 511 7.08 34.24 29.98
CA ILE A 511 7.84 33.08 29.50
C ILE A 511 9.23 33.15 30.14
N ALA A 512 9.32 32.81 31.42
CA ALA A 512 10.54 32.91 32.22
C ALA A 512 11.40 31.63 32.17
N HIS A 513 10.88 30.53 31.62
CA HIS A 513 11.62 29.28 31.49
C HIS A 513 12.80 29.45 30.50
N ALA A 514 14.02 29.50 31.04
CA ALA A 514 15.23 29.80 30.27
C ALA A 514 15.48 28.82 29.10
N PRO A 515 15.28 27.49 29.24
CA PRO A 515 15.37 26.56 28.10
C PRO A 515 14.37 26.89 26.98
N THR A 516 13.11 27.20 27.32
CA THR A 516 12.08 27.57 26.34
C THR A 516 12.47 28.84 25.58
N ARG A 517 12.90 29.89 26.28
CA ARG A 517 13.39 31.13 25.64
C ARG A 517 14.56 30.87 24.70
N ARG A 518 15.54 30.07 25.14
CA ARG A 518 16.69 29.71 24.30
C ARG A 518 16.26 28.96 23.06
N PHE A 519 15.39 27.96 23.20
CA PHE A 519 14.90 27.19 22.07
C PHE A 519 14.17 28.07 21.06
N LEU A 520 13.25 28.93 21.50
CA LEU A 520 12.51 29.85 20.62
C LEU A 520 13.43 30.84 19.87
N THR A 521 14.47 31.35 20.53
CA THR A 521 15.39 32.34 19.94
C THR A 521 16.47 31.72 19.05
N GLU A 522 16.99 30.55 19.41
CA GLU A 522 18.11 29.91 18.70
C GLU A 522 17.63 28.92 17.62
N VAL A 523 16.63 28.09 17.93
CA VAL A 523 16.14 26.99 17.06
C VAL A 523 14.83 27.36 16.36
N GLY A 524 13.83 27.83 17.11
CA GLY A 524 12.52 28.26 16.61
C GLY A 524 11.46 27.17 16.49
N LEU A 525 10.31 27.54 15.95
CA LEU A 525 9.16 26.66 15.71
C LEU A 525 8.64 26.80 14.27
N SER A 526 7.96 25.77 13.75
CA SER A 526 7.25 25.89 12.47
C SER A 526 6.24 27.04 12.53
N VAL A 527 6.23 27.90 11.52
CA VAL A 527 5.22 28.97 11.39
C VAL A 527 3.82 28.36 11.32
N ASP A 528 3.65 27.26 10.60
CA ASP A 528 2.35 26.65 10.35
C ASP A 528 1.81 25.82 11.54
N GLY A 529 2.66 25.49 12.54
CA GLY A 529 2.25 24.55 13.59
C GLY A 529 1.92 23.17 13.00
N LEU A 530 0.95 22.45 13.57
CA LEU A 530 0.54 21.13 13.08
C LEU A 530 -0.37 21.18 11.85
N ASN A 531 -1.26 22.17 11.73
CA ASN A 531 -2.24 22.27 10.64
C ASN A 531 -1.77 23.20 9.52
N GLN A 532 -1.70 22.72 8.27
CA GLN A 532 -1.58 23.57 7.07
C GLN A 532 -2.94 23.71 6.35
N PRO A 533 -3.43 24.93 6.05
CA PRO A 533 -2.96 26.25 6.46
C PRO A 533 -3.78 26.72 7.67
N GLY A 534 -3.68 26.02 8.79
CA GLY A 534 -4.59 26.13 9.93
C GLY A 534 -4.15 27.08 11.04
N TRP A 535 -3.21 28.00 10.76
CA TRP A 535 -2.93 29.12 11.65
C TRP A 535 -2.38 30.30 10.85
N THR A 536 -3.25 31.22 10.43
CA THR A 536 -2.80 32.47 9.80
C THR A 536 -2.10 33.32 10.86
N GLY A 537 -0.83 33.65 10.65
CA GLY A 537 0.07 34.38 11.55
C GLY A 537 -0.35 35.81 11.98
N GLU A 538 -1.65 36.09 12.08
CA GLU A 538 -2.19 37.30 12.72
C GLU A 538 -2.20 37.17 14.26
N HIS A 539 -2.02 35.97 14.81
CA HIS A 539 -1.99 35.74 16.25
C HIS A 539 -0.57 35.75 16.80
N ARG A 540 -0.34 36.58 17.83
CA ARG A 540 0.96 36.84 18.41
C ARG A 540 1.41 35.71 19.35
N ARG A 541 1.89 34.57 18.82
CA ARG A 541 2.50 33.51 19.63
C ARG A 541 3.52 34.15 20.57
N PHE A 542 3.48 33.80 21.85
CA PHE A 542 4.45 34.24 22.86
C PHE A 542 4.40 35.73 23.25
N VAL A 543 3.53 36.57 22.68
CA VAL A 543 3.49 38.01 23.02
C VAL A 543 2.38 38.34 24.02
N GLU A 544 1.28 37.58 23.99
CA GLU A 544 0.08 37.84 24.80
C GLU A 544 -0.31 36.58 25.58
N PRO A 545 -0.46 36.65 26.92
CA PRO A 545 -0.91 35.51 27.71
C PRO A 545 -2.40 35.20 27.49
N LEU A 546 -2.84 33.97 27.78
CA LEU A 546 -4.22 33.53 27.58
C LEU A 546 -5.26 34.40 28.29
N THR A 547 -4.90 34.98 29.45
CA THR A 547 -5.79 35.90 30.18
C THR A 547 -6.18 37.15 29.38
N GLU A 548 -5.34 37.56 28.43
CA GLU A 548 -5.59 38.69 27.53
C GLU A 548 -6.18 38.18 26.21
N PHE A 549 -5.55 37.17 25.61
CA PHE A 549 -5.94 36.58 24.32
C PHE A 549 -7.37 36.03 24.34
N TRP A 550 -7.76 35.39 25.44
CA TRP A 550 -9.06 34.73 25.64
C TRP A 550 -9.79 35.30 26.87
N SER A 551 -9.82 36.63 26.96
CA SER A 551 -10.46 37.35 28.08
C SER A 551 -11.93 36.95 28.35
N GLY A 552 -12.66 36.46 27.35
CA GLY A 552 -14.05 36.00 27.47
C GLY A 552 -14.26 34.62 28.11
N THR A 553 -13.23 33.78 28.18
CA THR A 553 -13.30 32.39 28.66
C THR A 553 -12.34 32.12 29.82
N VAL A 554 -11.76 33.17 30.42
CA VAL A 554 -10.79 33.03 31.52
C VAL A 554 -11.37 32.29 32.73
N ASP A 555 -12.64 32.50 33.05
CA ASP A 555 -13.28 31.79 34.16
C ASP A 555 -13.47 30.30 33.86
N ASP A 556 -13.73 29.94 32.60
CA ASP A 556 -13.80 28.53 32.16
C ASP A 556 -12.40 27.89 32.19
N LEU A 557 -11.37 28.60 31.72
CA LEU A 557 -9.97 28.14 31.81
C LEU A 557 -9.51 27.95 33.27
N ARG A 558 -9.96 28.81 34.20
CA ARG A 558 -9.68 28.62 35.64
C ARG A 558 -10.40 27.41 36.22
N ALA A 559 -11.56 27.06 35.67
CA ALA A 559 -12.33 25.89 36.08
C ALA A 559 -11.77 24.58 35.47
N CYS A 560 -10.98 24.68 34.39
CA CYS A 560 -10.37 23.54 33.72
C CYS A 560 -9.39 22.79 34.65
N ALA A 561 -9.70 21.54 34.96
CA ALA A 561 -8.88 20.75 35.85
C ALA A 561 -7.55 20.35 35.19
N GLY A 562 -6.42 20.62 35.86
CA GLY A 562 -5.09 20.23 35.39
C GLY A 562 -4.25 21.39 34.85
N LEU A 563 -4.86 22.55 34.55
CA LEU A 563 -4.12 23.78 34.26
C LEU A 563 -3.55 24.41 35.55
N PRO A 564 -2.45 25.19 35.45
CA PRO A 564 -1.96 25.97 36.57
C PRO A 564 -2.94 27.10 36.94
N ASP A 565 -3.05 27.40 38.25
CA ASP A 565 -3.90 28.48 38.77
C ASP A 565 -3.55 29.86 38.18
N ASP A 566 -2.28 30.05 37.82
CA ASP A 566 -1.74 31.29 37.26
C ASP A 566 -1.76 31.27 35.73
N LEU A 567 -2.92 31.59 35.15
CA LEU A 567 -3.12 31.67 33.70
C LEU A 567 -2.34 32.82 33.04
N GLY A 568 -1.74 33.73 33.82
CA GLY A 568 -0.95 34.86 33.31
C GLY A 568 0.38 34.44 32.68
N ALA A 569 0.76 33.17 32.83
CA ALA A 569 1.92 32.56 32.19
C ALA A 569 1.56 31.51 31.13
N LEU A 570 0.28 31.29 30.82
CA LEU A 570 -0.11 30.38 29.74
C LEU A 570 -0.21 31.12 28.41
N PHE A 571 0.27 30.49 27.33
CA PHE A 571 0.26 31.04 25.98
C PHE A 571 -0.34 30.03 25.00
N MET A 572 -1.15 30.50 24.07
CA MET A 572 -1.61 29.67 22.95
C MET A 572 -0.40 29.27 22.10
N LEU A 573 -0.20 27.96 21.93
CA LEU A 573 0.87 27.40 21.09
C LEU A 573 0.32 26.96 19.73
N ASP A 574 -0.76 26.16 19.73
CA ASP A 574 -1.35 25.59 18.52
C ASP A 574 -2.83 25.18 18.71
N GLY A 575 -3.53 24.85 17.62
CA GLY A 575 -4.91 24.36 17.63
C GLY A 575 -5.16 23.23 16.63
N LEU A 576 -5.88 22.21 17.09
CA LEU A 576 -6.17 20.95 16.39
C LEU A 576 -7.67 20.66 16.44
N ASP A 577 -8.43 21.20 15.48
CA ASP A 577 -9.89 21.04 15.42
C ASP A 577 -10.57 21.39 16.76
N SER A 578 -10.90 20.39 17.58
CA SER A 578 -11.53 20.51 18.89
C SER A 578 -10.54 20.60 20.08
N TRP A 579 -9.24 20.69 19.83
CA TRP A 579 -8.18 20.71 20.85
C TRP A 579 -7.27 21.93 20.74
N TYR A 580 -6.77 22.41 21.86
CA TYR A 580 -5.82 23.51 21.97
C TYR A 580 -4.55 23.09 22.70
N LEU A 581 -3.41 23.60 22.26
CA LEU A 581 -2.12 23.41 22.92
C LEU A 581 -1.70 24.71 23.62
N PHE A 582 -1.43 24.63 24.92
CA PHE A 582 -1.00 25.77 25.74
C PHE A 582 0.41 25.58 26.29
N LEU A 583 1.28 26.55 26.08
CA LEU A 583 2.60 26.62 26.69
C LEU A 583 2.53 27.30 28.05
N ASP A 584 2.98 26.62 29.11
CA ASP A 584 3.30 27.28 30.38
C ASP A 584 4.68 27.92 30.30
N GLY A 585 4.70 29.25 30.24
CA GLY A 585 5.91 30.06 30.17
C GLY A 585 6.85 29.92 31.36
N ARG A 586 6.40 29.41 32.52
CA ARG A 586 7.22 29.24 33.73
C ARG A 586 7.96 27.92 33.74
N THR A 587 7.32 26.86 33.27
CA THR A 587 7.84 25.48 33.32
C THR A 587 8.31 24.97 31.97
N GLY A 588 7.84 25.58 30.88
CA GLY A 588 8.06 25.12 29.51
C GLY A 588 7.13 24.01 29.06
N VAL A 589 6.31 23.44 29.95
CA VAL A 589 5.39 22.34 29.67
C VAL A 589 4.31 22.77 28.68
N VAL A 590 3.92 21.87 27.78
CA VAL A 590 2.81 22.08 26.86
C VAL A 590 1.62 21.24 27.29
N TYR A 591 0.47 21.88 27.46
CA TYR A 591 -0.79 21.24 27.83
C TYR A 591 -1.70 21.07 26.63
N GLU A 592 -2.40 19.94 26.53
CA GLU A 592 -3.57 19.77 25.67
C GLU A 592 -4.84 20.09 26.45
N VAL A 593 -5.77 20.79 25.79
CA VAL A 593 -7.07 21.16 26.36
C VAL A 593 -8.15 21.00 25.29
N HIS A 594 -9.18 20.20 25.57
CA HIS A 594 -10.34 20.06 24.69
C HIS A 594 -11.17 21.36 24.67
N GLU A 595 -11.91 21.64 23.59
CA GLU A 595 -12.74 22.85 23.44
C GLU A 595 -13.81 23.03 24.53
N ALA A 596 -14.19 21.94 25.18
CA ALA A 596 -15.11 21.93 26.33
C ALA A 596 -14.49 22.52 27.61
N LEU A 597 -13.17 22.70 27.65
CA LEU A 597 -12.38 23.25 28.76
C LEU A 597 -12.58 22.53 30.10
N GLU A 598 -12.93 21.25 30.09
CA GLU A 598 -13.19 20.49 31.33
C GLU A 598 -11.91 20.02 32.01
N THR A 599 -10.95 19.54 31.21
CA THR A 599 -9.68 18.98 31.70
C THR A 599 -8.52 19.35 30.77
N ALA A 600 -7.33 19.44 31.35
CA ALA A 600 -6.07 19.64 30.68
C ALA A 600 -5.07 18.54 31.05
N ARG A 601 -4.23 18.15 30.09
CA ARG A 601 -3.20 17.12 30.27
C ARG A 601 -1.89 17.60 29.70
N VAL A 602 -0.79 16.96 30.10
CA VAL A 602 0.52 17.25 29.52
C VAL A 602 0.59 16.62 28.13
N ALA A 603 0.64 17.46 27.10
CA ALA A 603 0.77 17.03 25.71
C ALA A 603 2.23 16.88 25.31
N HIS A 604 3.11 17.73 25.84
CA HIS A 604 4.55 17.66 25.60
C HIS A 604 5.33 18.11 26.84
N ARG A 605 6.49 17.49 27.06
CA ARG A 605 7.36 17.82 28.20
C ARG A 605 7.90 19.25 28.11
N ASP A 606 8.13 19.74 26.89
CA ASP A 606 8.69 21.06 26.60
C ASP A 606 8.37 21.50 25.16
N VAL A 607 8.79 22.72 24.80
CA VAL A 607 8.63 23.28 23.46
C VAL A 607 9.50 22.57 22.40
N GLU A 608 10.63 22.00 22.80
CA GLU A 608 11.50 21.27 21.88
C GLU A 608 10.84 19.98 21.42
N SER A 609 10.15 19.27 22.33
CA SER A 609 9.48 18.04 21.96
C SER A 609 8.19 18.26 21.18
N TYR A 610 7.45 19.34 21.45
CA TYR A 610 6.42 19.81 20.51
C TYR A 610 7.02 20.10 19.11
N ALA A 611 8.14 20.82 19.04
CA ALA A 611 8.80 21.11 17.76
C ALA A 611 9.21 19.82 17.02
N TYR A 612 9.72 18.82 17.75
CA TYR A 612 10.06 17.52 17.21
C TYR A 612 8.84 16.81 16.64
N PHE A 613 7.73 16.81 17.41
CA PHE A 613 6.46 16.21 17.02
C PHE A 613 5.93 16.80 15.71
N VAL A 614 5.87 18.14 15.60
CA VAL A 614 5.47 18.82 14.34
C VAL A 614 6.41 18.46 13.20
N TYR A 615 7.73 18.51 13.46
CA TYR A 615 8.75 18.16 12.47
C TYR A 615 8.57 16.75 11.90
N VAL A 616 8.40 15.72 12.74
CA VAL A 616 8.30 14.35 12.25
C VAL A 616 7.02 14.14 11.44
N ILE A 617 5.89 14.72 11.85
CA ILE A 617 4.63 14.61 11.09
C ILE A 617 4.77 15.28 9.73
N HIS A 618 5.24 16.53 9.68
CA HIS A 618 5.38 17.25 8.42
C HIS A 618 6.42 16.61 7.50
N ARG A 619 7.52 16.07 8.06
CA ARG A 619 8.52 15.28 7.33
C ARG A 619 7.88 14.06 6.66
N GLU A 620 7.21 13.22 7.43
CA GLU A 620 6.62 11.98 6.92
C GLU A 620 5.48 12.26 5.93
N ARG A 621 4.61 13.25 6.22
CA ARG A 621 3.52 13.68 5.35
C ARG A 621 4.06 14.13 3.99
N ARG A 622 5.04 15.04 3.98
CA ARG A 622 5.64 15.58 2.75
C ARG A 622 6.39 14.52 1.95
N LEU A 623 7.07 13.58 2.61
CA LEU A 623 7.84 12.54 1.93
C LEU A 623 6.96 11.47 1.31
N TRP A 624 5.88 11.08 1.99
CA TRP A 624 5.19 9.82 1.68
C TRP A 624 3.70 9.96 1.37
N CYS A 625 3.03 10.93 1.99
CA CYS A 625 1.57 11.04 1.94
C CYS A 625 1.09 12.11 0.96
N GLU A 626 1.91 13.13 0.69
CA GLU A 626 1.61 14.19 -0.26
C GLU A 626 1.97 13.82 -1.71
N GLY A 627 1.17 14.34 -2.65
CA GLY A 627 1.37 14.17 -4.08
C GLY A 627 0.42 13.16 -4.72
N ARG A 628 0.22 13.29 -6.04
CA ARG A 628 -0.70 12.40 -6.80
C ARG A 628 -0.25 10.93 -6.80
N ASP A 629 1.03 10.70 -6.57
CA ASP A 629 1.66 9.38 -6.64
C ASP A 629 1.95 8.80 -5.24
N ALA A 630 1.39 9.38 -4.17
CA ALA A 630 1.56 8.88 -2.81
C ALA A 630 1.04 7.43 -2.69
N HIS A 631 1.75 6.58 -1.94
CA HIS A 631 1.30 5.22 -1.74
C HIS A 631 0.04 5.22 -0.87
N ARG A 632 -0.98 4.45 -1.25
CA ARG A 632 -2.28 4.44 -0.55
C ARG A 632 -2.18 4.04 0.93
N GLU A 633 -1.18 3.22 1.25
CA GLU A 633 -0.88 2.76 2.61
C GLU A 633 0.24 3.57 3.27
N ALA A 634 0.82 4.58 2.59
CA ALA A 634 1.88 5.41 3.18
C ALA A 634 1.44 6.01 4.52
N ALA A 635 0.23 6.57 4.59
CA ALA A 635 -0.29 7.15 5.82
C ALA A 635 -0.41 6.10 6.95
N TYR A 636 -0.86 4.88 6.64
CA TYR A 636 -0.90 3.77 7.61
C TYR A 636 0.50 3.45 8.15
N TRP A 637 1.47 3.27 7.26
CA TRP A 637 2.84 2.91 7.65
C TRP A 637 3.54 4.03 8.39
N CYS A 638 3.35 5.28 7.96
CA CYS A 638 3.86 6.46 8.64
C CYS A 638 3.24 6.59 10.03
N ALA A 639 1.93 6.36 10.20
CA ALA A 639 1.27 6.43 11.50
C ALA A 639 1.80 5.37 12.48
N ASP A 640 1.99 4.12 12.04
CA ASP A 640 2.56 3.06 12.88
C ASP A 640 3.99 3.42 13.34
N ASP A 641 4.85 3.85 12.41
CA ASP A 641 6.24 4.21 12.71
C ASP A 641 6.34 5.51 13.52
N LEU A 642 5.46 6.49 13.29
CA LEU A 642 5.36 7.73 14.07
C LEU A 642 4.85 7.49 15.48
N THR A 643 3.81 6.67 15.65
CA THR A 643 3.28 6.31 16.97
C THR A 643 4.40 5.70 17.82
N LEU A 644 5.19 4.82 17.21
CA LEU A 644 6.35 4.25 17.85
C LEU A 644 7.45 5.30 18.12
N GLU A 645 7.76 6.14 17.15
CA GLU A 645 8.75 7.21 17.27
C GLU A 645 8.41 8.16 18.42
N LEU A 646 7.17 8.61 18.46
CA LEU A 646 6.66 9.57 19.42
C LEU A 646 6.47 8.95 20.80
N HIS A 647 5.98 7.71 20.93
CA HIS A 647 5.95 7.04 22.23
C HIS A 647 7.36 6.80 22.78
N THR A 648 8.33 6.58 21.89
CA THR A 648 9.74 6.47 22.26
C THR A 648 10.33 7.84 22.61
N TYR A 649 9.82 8.95 22.09
CA TYR A 649 10.33 10.28 22.40
C TYR A 649 9.66 10.88 23.65
N GLU A 650 8.34 10.69 23.79
CA GLU A 650 7.44 11.24 24.80
C GLU A 650 6.43 10.19 25.29
N PRO A 651 6.86 9.28 26.17
CA PRO A 651 5.98 8.21 26.65
C PRO A 651 4.78 8.75 27.43
N GLU A 652 4.93 9.86 28.17
CA GLU A 652 3.86 10.45 28.98
C GLU A 652 2.75 11.07 28.12
N ALA A 653 3.12 11.74 27.02
CA ALA A 653 2.17 12.33 26.06
C ALA A 653 1.35 11.27 25.30
N MET A 654 1.89 10.04 25.25
CA MET A 654 1.35 8.92 24.48
C MET A 654 0.71 7.86 25.40
N ALA A 655 0.56 8.14 26.70
CA ALA A 655 0.07 7.19 27.70
C ALA A 655 -1.39 7.46 28.08
N GLY A 656 -2.19 6.38 28.14
CA GLY A 656 -3.59 6.38 28.59
C GLY A 656 -4.60 6.49 27.45
N ASP A 657 -5.79 5.89 27.67
CA ASP A 657 -6.85 5.75 26.65
C ASP A 657 -7.43 7.08 26.15
N ASP A 658 -7.24 8.15 26.91
CA ASP A 658 -7.75 9.49 26.66
C ASP A 658 -6.62 10.46 26.20
N ALA A 659 -5.42 9.95 25.86
CA ALA A 659 -4.35 10.79 25.32
C ALA A 659 -4.71 11.31 23.91
N LEU A 660 -4.36 12.56 23.59
CA LEU A 660 -4.68 13.14 22.29
C LEU A 660 -4.02 12.41 21.13
N TRP A 661 -2.75 12.06 21.26
CA TRP A 661 -1.93 11.68 20.11
C TRP A 661 -2.20 10.28 19.54
N PRO A 662 -2.33 9.20 20.34
CA PRO A 662 -2.60 7.87 19.78
C PRO A 662 -3.82 7.82 18.85
N PRO A 663 -5.04 8.25 19.25
CA PRO A 663 -6.20 8.19 18.37
C PRO A 663 -6.03 9.12 17.15
N THR A 664 -5.39 10.28 17.32
CA THR A 664 -5.17 11.24 16.23
C THR A 664 -4.22 10.69 15.15
N LEU A 665 -3.23 9.87 15.54
CA LEU A 665 -2.34 9.17 14.61
C LEU A 665 -3.01 7.95 13.98
N GLU A 666 -3.78 7.18 14.76
CA GLU A 666 -4.54 6.01 14.28
C GLU A 666 -5.60 6.37 13.24
N ASP A 667 -6.24 7.53 13.37
CA ASP A 667 -7.22 8.03 12.40
C ASP A 667 -6.59 8.65 11.14
N TYR A 668 -5.25 8.64 11.03
CA TYR A 668 -4.47 9.16 9.90
C TYR A 668 -4.72 10.64 9.56
N THR A 669 -5.41 11.37 10.42
CA THR A 669 -5.88 12.74 10.15
C THR A 669 -4.73 13.72 10.00
N LEU A 670 -3.60 13.48 10.69
CA LEU A 670 -2.40 14.33 10.58
C LEU A 670 -1.55 14.04 9.32
N LEU A 671 -1.82 12.93 8.64
CA LEU A 671 -1.04 12.46 7.48
C LEU A 671 -1.81 12.60 6.16
N THR A 672 -3.12 12.80 6.21
CA THR A 672 -3.98 13.05 5.05
C THR A 672 -4.33 14.53 4.98
#